data_AF-A0A7Y4QCC6-F1
#
_entry.id   AF-A0A7Y4QCC6-F1
#
_cell.length_a   1.000
_cell.length_b   1.000
_cell.length_c   1.000
_cell.angle_alpha   90.00
_cell.angle_beta   90.00
_cell.angle_gamma   90.00
#
_symmetry.space_group_name_H-M   'P 1'
#
loop_
_entity.id
_entity.type
_entity.pdbx_description
1 polymer ?
#
loop_
_entity_poly.entity_id
_entity_poly.type
_entity_poly.pdbx_seq_one_letter_code
_entity_poly.pdbx_strand_id
1 'polypeptide(L)'
;LNQHSIVILQAPPGAGKSTVLPLQLLDVPWLKTSKIILLEPRRLAARSVAARMASLLKEEVGQTIGYRIRFETVVSAQTRIEVVTEGILTRMIQSDNSLEGVGLVIFDEFHERSLQADLALALCYQSRQVLRDDLKLLIMSATLDSEKISALLGNAPVITSIGKQFPVTIKYQAVDKEDSIALATIRVIRKALKEQSGDLLVFLPGTGEIRKAMEALSTDESSVVVQPLYGDLPLKEQQQAILPHPQGLRKIVLATSIAETSLTIEGITTVIDSGYSRVPRFDPRSGMTKLETIRVTRDAADQRAGRAGRLGPGVCYRLWAENTHSHLLPMRQPEILEADLSPLLLELSNWGIKNLNELQWITLPPTGTVSQAKQLLQELGALIGDVITQRGRAMLKLPTHPRIAHMLLSAKEADAKGNALATDVAALLEERDPLSKDAGADLSLRVEVLRKWRKGERVNADRNVLQRIERLASSWRKTFNLELDNAVVADTDVGKFLSEAYPERIAQQIEKQNERYKLANGRVVRLPDHDPLVRESWLCVAQLDAGTKGEGKVFLAAPVHLDDLMERAQEKEAVRWDKERGMLVASVEKRIGNVVVSTRPLQKISEEIRIHVLCDALREEGIRLLDWSDEHTEWQTRLMCLRTWRPEEEWPDVSEEKLLASAEEWLGPFLSQVSKRIDFQRLDLQTILTSLLPWELNGKLDKLAPAKLQVPSGSMIKLTYFNDGQLPIMEVRLQEMFGLLETPTINEGRIKIVLHLLSPGYKPVQVTQDLKSFWHTIYHEVRSELKRRYPRHHWPEDPWTAEAVRGAIRKR
;
A
#
# COMPACT_ATOMS: atom_id res chain seq x y z
N LEU A 1 -35.35 -14.37 -20.17
CA LEU A 1 -35.03 -15.68 -19.55
C LEU A 1 -35.45 -16.89 -20.40
N ASN A 2 -36.58 -16.90 -21.13
CA ASN A 2 -36.84 -18.00 -22.09
C ASN A 2 -35.95 -17.92 -23.34
N GLN A 3 -35.68 -16.72 -23.84
CA GLN A 3 -34.85 -16.48 -25.03
C GLN A 3 -33.35 -16.29 -24.73
N HIS A 4 -33.04 -15.85 -23.51
CA HIS A 4 -31.68 -15.49 -23.09
C HIS A 4 -31.40 -16.08 -21.71
N SER A 5 -30.20 -16.63 -21.55
CA SER A 5 -29.74 -17.26 -20.30
C SER A 5 -29.26 -16.25 -19.26
N ILE A 6 -28.85 -15.06 -19.69
CA ILE A 6 -28.46 -13.95 -18.82
C ILE A 6 -29.35 -12.76 -19.14
N VAL A 7 -29.86 -12.07 -18.12
CA VAL A 7 -30.67 -10.86 -18.27
C VAL A 7 -30.24 -9.85 -17.22
N ILE A 8 -30.18 -8.57 -17.61
CA ILE A 8 -29.97 -7.45 -16.70
C ILE A 8 -31.32 -6.73 -16.53
N LEU A 9 -31.78 -6.61 -15.29
CA LEU A 9 -33.00 -5.89 -14.94
C LEU A 9 -32.63 -4.59 -14.22
N GLN A 10 -32.95 -3.47 -14.85
CA GLN A 10 -32.86 -2.15 -14.23
C GLN A 10 -34.22 -1.77 -13.67
N ALA A 11 -34.34 -1.63 -12.34
CA ALA A 11 -35.59 -1.25 -11.71
C ALA A 11 -35.35 -0.45 -10.43
N PRO A 12 -36.11 0.64 -10.17
CA PRO A 12 -35.94 1.42 -8.96
C PRO A 12 -36.31 0.60 -7.70
N PRO A 13 -35.68 0.89 -6.55
CA PRO A 13 -36.07 0.28 -5.29
C PRO A 13 -37.56 0.50 -4.99
N GLY A 14 -38.26 -0.54 -4.55
CA GLY A 14 -39.70 -0.51 -4.29
C GLY A 14 -40.58 -0.96 -5.46
N ALA A 15 -40.02 -1.18 -6.66
CA ALA A 15 -40.76 -1.73 -7.81
C ALA A 15 -41.14 -3.23 -7.69
N GLY A 16 -40.81 -3.87 -6.57
CA GLY A 16 -41.07 -5.30 -6.34
C GLY A 16 -40.05 -6.25 -6.98
N LYS A 17 -38.89 -5.76 -7.45
CA LYS A 17 -37.84 -6.58 -8.06
C LYS A 17 -37.34 -7.71 -7.15
N SER A 18 -37.22 -7.46 -5.84
CA SER A 18 -36.69 -8.42 -4.86
C SER A 18 -37.76 -9.31 -4.24
N THR A 19 -39.02 -8.85 -4.23
CA THR A 19 -40.09 -9.44 -3.41
C THR A 19 -41.27 -9.98 -4.21
N VAL A 20 -41.41 -9.60 -5.49
CA VAL A 20 -42.52 -10.04 -6.35
C VAL A 20 -41.99 -10.82 -7.54
N LEU A 21 -40.96 -10.30 -8.22
CA LEU A 21 -40.42 -10.96 -9.41
C LEU A 21 -39.94 -12.41 -9.17
N PRO A 22 -39.20 -12.74 -8.10
CA PRO A 22 -38.78 -14.12 -7.86
C PRO A 22 -39.96 -15.08 -7.68
N LEU A 23 -41.06 -14.62 -7.06
CA LEU A 23 -42.28 -15.40 -6.91
C LEU A 23 -42.93 -15.70 -8.26
N GLN A 24 -43.01 -14.71 -9.15
CA GLN A 24 -43.55 -14.89 -10.50
C GLN A 24 -42.70 -15.83 -11.37
N LEU A 25 -41.41 -15.95 -11.06
CA LEU A 25 -40.51 -16.85 -11.75
C LEU A 25 -40.64 -18.30 -11.29
N LEU A 26 -41.29 -18.61 -10.16
CA LEU A 26 -41.37 -19.99 -9.65
C LEU A 26 -42.13 -20.95 -10.57
N ASP A 27 -43.12 -20.42 -11.28
CA ASP A 27 -44.07 -21.19 -12.09
C ASP A 27 -43.62 -21.38 -13.55
N VAL A 28 -42.44 -20.86 -13.93
CA VAL A 28 -41.94 -21.05 -15.29
C VAL A 28 -41.51 -22.52 -15.50
N PRO A 29 -41.81 -23.14 -16.66
CA PRO A 29 -41.64 -24.58 -16.86
C PRO A 29 -40.24 -25.12 -16.55
N TRP A 30 -39.19 -24.39 -16.91
CA TRP A 30 -37.79 -24.79 -16.71
C TRP A 30 -37.30 -24.64 -15.26
N LEU A 31 -38.06 -24.00 -14.37
CA LEU A 31 -37.76 -23.94 -12.93
C LEU A 31 -38.58 -24.92 -12.11
N LYS A 32 -39.55 -25.64 -12.69
CA LYS A 32 -40.54 -26.42 -11.94
C LYS A 32 -39.93 -27.38 -10.90
N THR A 33 -38.77 -27.96 -11.20
CA THR A 33 -38.02 -28.87 -10.31
C THR A 33 -36.75 -28.26 -9.72
N SER A 34 -36.42 -27.02 -10.07
CA SER A 34 -35.16 -26.37 -9.71
C SER A 34 -35.38 -25.22 -8.72
N LYS A 35 -34.34 -24.90 -7.96
CA LYS A 35 -34.33 -23.78 -7.01
C LYS A 35 -33.90 -22.48 -7.67
N ILE A 36 -34.32 -21.39 -7.05
CA ILE A 36 -33.83 -20.03 -7.28
C ILE A 36 -32.95 -19.66 -6.09
N ILE A 37 -31.73 -19.21 -6.36
CA ILE A 37 -30.91 -18.54 -5.35
C ILE A 37 -31.03 -17.03 -5.57
N LEU A 38 -31.41 -16.29 -4.53
CA LEU A 38 -31.48 -14.82 -4.55
C LEU A 38 -30.40 -14.27 -3.62
N LEU A 39 -29.37 -13.67 -4.21
CA LEU A 39 -28.30 -13.01 -3.47
C LEU A 39 -28.71 -11.61 -3.04
N GLU A 40 -28.55 -11.33 -1.74
CA GLU A 40 -28.75 -10.03 -1.11
C GLU A 40 -27.45 -9.59 -0.41
N PRO A 41 -27.03 -8.31 -0.52
CA PRO A 41 -25.75 -7.86 0.02
C PRO A 41 -25.71 -7.88 1.57
N ARG A 42 -26.88 -7.77 2.22
CA ARG A 42 -26.98 -7.53 3.67
C ARG A 42 -27.85 -8.58 4.35
N ARG A 43 -27.45 -8.99 5.55
CA ARG A 43 -28.21 -9.95 6.39
C ARG A 43 -29.64 -9.48 6.66
N LEU A 44 -29.83 -8.20 6.99
CA LEU A 44 -31.15 -7.63 7.23
C LEU A 44 -32.02 -7.64 5.97
N ALA A 45 -31.43 -7.33 4.81
CA ALA A 45 -32.13 -7.37 3.53
C ALA A 45 -32.57 -8.81 3.19
N ALA A 46 -31.65 -9.79 3.27
CA ALA A 46 -31.95 -11.19 3.03
C ALA A 46 -33.13 -11.70 3.86
N ARG A 47 -33.12 -11.42 5.18
CA ARG A 47 -34.22 -11.79 6.09
C ARG A 47 -35.52 -11.09 5.74
N SER A 48 -35.47 -9.78 5.49
CA SER A 48 -36.67 -8.97 5.24
C SER A 48 -37.33 -9.35 3.91
N VAL A 49 -36.52 -9.62 2.89
CA VAL A 49 -36.98 -10.04 1.56
C VAL A 49 -37.60 -11.44 1.62
N ALA A 50 -36.95 -12.40 2.31
CA ALA A 50 -37.52 -13.73 2.54
C ALA A 50 -38.85 -13.67 3.31
N ALA A 51 -38.89 -12.90 4.41
CA ALA A 51 -40.10 -12.73 5.22
C ALA A 51 -41.24 -12.07 4.43
N ARG A 52 -40.93 -11.06 3.61
CA ARG A 52 -41.91 -10.40 2.76
C ARG A 52 -42.47 -11.34 1.70
N MET A 53 -41.63 -12.13 1.04
CA MET A 53 -42.07 -13.12 0.05
C MET A 53 -42.95 -14.22 0.68
N ALA A 54 -42.55 -14.76 1.83
CA ALA A 54 -43.34 -15.76 2.56
C ALA A 54 -44.71 -15.19 2.97
N SER A 55 -44.74 -13.94 3.46
CA SER A 55 -46.00 -13.24 3.79
C SER A 55 -46.93 -13.06 2.59
N LEU A 56 -46.40 -12.79 1.40
CA LEU A 56 -47.21 -12.68 0.17
C LEU A 56 -47.85 -14.02 -0.24
N LEU A 57 -47.18 -15.14 0.06
CA LEU A 57 -47.71 -16.50 -0.13
C LEU A 57 -48.61 -16.95 1.04
N LYS A 58 -48.67 -16.17 2.12
CA LYS A 58 -49.32 -16.55 3.40
C LYS A 58 -48.71 -17.81 4.03
N GLU A 59 -47.39 -17.96 3.90
CA GLU A 59 -46.59 -19.05 4.45
C GLU A 59 -45.61 -18.54 5.52
N GLU A 60 -45.06 -19.46 6.30
CA GLU A 60 -43.92 -19.18 7.18
C GLU A 60 -42.60 -19.29 6.41
N VAL A 61 -41.61 -18.51 6.82
CA VAL A 61 -40.25 -18.62 6.29
C VAL A 61 -39.67 -20.00 6.65
N GLY A 62 -39.05 -20.66 5.67
CA GLY A 62 -38.55 -22.03 5.77
C GLY A 62 -39.40 -23.04 4.98
N GLN A 63 -40.61 -22.66 4.55
CA GLN A 63 -41.43 -23.45 3.62
C GLN A 63 -40.94 -23.22 2.18
N THR A 64 -41.77 -22.68 1.28
CA THR A 64 -41.40 -22.41 -0.12
C THR A 64 -40.25 -21.39 -0.22
N ILE A 65 -40.22 -20.43 0.70
CA ILE A 65 -39.22 -19.36 0.78
C ILE A 65 -38.38 -19.54 2.04
N GLY A 66 -37.06 -19.57 1.89
CA GLY A 66 -36.12 -19.67 3.01
C GLY A 66 -34.95 -18.73 2.85
N TYR A 67 -34.07 -18.69 3.85
CA TYR A 67 -32.83 -17.91 3.76
C TYR A 67 -31.65 -18.59 4.46
N ARG A 68 -30.44 -18.20 4.04
CA ARG A 68 -29.18 -18.59 4.68
C ARG A 68 -28.29 -17.38 4.87
N ILE A 69 -27.91 -17.11 6.12
CA ILE A 69 -26.97 -16.05 6.49
C ILE A 69 -25.95 -16.58 7.51
N ARG A 70 -24.89 -15.81 7.80
CA ARG A 70 -23.90 -16.20 8.82
C ARG A 70 -24.61 -16.41 10.17
N PHE A 71 -24.47 -17.60 10.75
CA PHE A 71 -25.04 -18.08 12.02
C PHE A 71 -26.54 -18.41 12.04
N GLU A 72 -27.27 -18.31 10.91
CA GLU A 72 -28.71 -18.60 10.88
C GLU A 72 -29.11 -19.19 9.52
N THR A 73 -29.84 -20.31 9.54
CA THR A 73 -30.31 -21.01 8.33
C THR A 73 -31.74 -21.44 8.55
N VAL A 74 -32.66 -20.98 7.70
CA VAL A 74 -34.09 -21.26 7.78
C VAL A 74 -34.56 -21.72 6.39
N VAL A 75 -34.35 -23.00 6.12
CA VAL A 75 -34.66 -23.67 4.84
C VAL A 75 -35.11 -25.11 5.13
N SER A 76 -35.91 -25.69 4.24
CA SER A 76 -36.36 -27.09 4.31
C SER A 76 -36.27 -27.76 2.94
N ALA A 77 -36.67 -29.04 2.87
CA ALA A 77 -36.79 -29.76 1.60
C ALA A 77 -37.83 -29.13 0.65
N GLN A 78 -38.79 -28.35 1.18
CA GLN A 78 -39.82 -27.67 0.39
C GLN A 78 -39.33 -26.35 -0.22
N THR A 79 -38.19 -25.83 0.25
CA THR A 79 -37.70 -24.51 -0.16
C THR A 79 -37.30 -24.48 -1.62
N ARG A 80 -37.92 -23.57 -2.37
CA ARG A 80 -37.67 -23.32 -3.80
C ARG A 80 -36.95 -22.00 -4.04
N ILE A 81 -37.12 -21.00 -3.18
CA ILE A 81 -36.33 -19.76 -3.20
C ILE A 81 -35.47 -19.72 -1.94
N GLU A 82 -34.16 -19.72 -2.12
CA GLU A 82 -33.19 -19.52 -1.04
C GLU A 82 -32.59 -18.12 -1.15
N VAL A 83 -32.95 -17.23 -0.22
CA VAL A 83 -32.35 -15.90 -0.12
C VAL A 83 -31.05 -16.02 0.66
N VAL A 84 -29.92 -15.68 0.05
CA VAL A 84 -28.60 -15.89 0.62
C VAL A 84 -27.81 -14.59 0.65
N THR A 85 -26.93 -14.45 1.64
CA THR A 85 -25.91 -13.39 1.59
C THR A 85 -24.74 -13.79 0.70
N GLU A 86 -24.00 -12.80 0.23
CA GLU A 86 -22.91 -12.96 -0.75
C GLU A 86 -21.90 -14.04 -0.38
N GLY A 87 -21.37 -14.01 0.84
CA GLY A 87 -20.41 -15.02 1.30
C GLY A 87 -21.00 -16.44 1.46
N ILE A 88 -22.33 -16.58 1.52
CA ILE A 88 -22.99 -17.90 1.50
C ILE A 88 -23.06 -18.43 0.07
N LEU A 89 -23.42 -17.59 -0.91
CA LEU A 89 -23.40 -18.00 -2.33
C LEU A 89 -21.99 -18.42 -2.76
N THR A 90 -20.95 -17.65 -2.42
CA THR A 90 -19.56 -18.00 -2.72
C THR A 90 -19.20 -19.38 -2.17
N ARG A 91 -19.59 -19.71 -0.93
CA ARG A 91 -19.34 -21.04 -0.36
C ARG A 91 -20.14 -22.15 -1.02
N MET A 92 -21.39 -21.88 -1.40
CA MET A 92 -22.22 -22.86 -2.10
C MET A 92 -21.59 -23.24 -3.42
N ILE A 93 -21.21 -22.25 -4.24
CA ILE A 93 -20.59 -22.51 -5.54
C ILE A 93 -19.20 -23.16 -5.39
N GLN A 94 -18.41 -22.78 -4.39
CA GLN A 94 -17.10 -23.42 -4.14
C GLN A 94 -17.19 -24.87 -3.64
N SER A 95 -18.29 -25.22 -2.97
CA SER A 95 -18.51 -26.58 -2.49
C SER A 95 -19.09 -27.47 -3.60
N ASP A 96 -19.90 -26.89 -4.47
CA ASP A 96 -20.47 -27.51 -5.65
C ASP A 96 -20.41 -26.52 -6.82
N ASN A 97 -19.37 -26.66 -7.64
CA ASN A 97 -19.10 -25.77 -8.77
C ASN A 97 -20.22 -25.80 -9.82
N SER A 98 -21.07 -26.83 -9.80
CA SER A 98 -22.20 -26.96 -10.71
C SER A 98 -23.48 -26.38 -10.14
N LEU A 99 -23.58 -26.10 -8.83
CA LEU A 99 -24.83 -25.69 -8.17
C LEU A 99 -26.01 -26.62 -8.56
N GLU A 100 -25.87 -27.93 -8.33
CA GLU A 100 -26.86 -28.94 -8.70
C GLU A 100 -28.25 -28.59 -8.15
N GLY A 101 -29.29 -28.81 -8.98
CA GLY A 101 -30.67 -28.49 -8.62
C GLY A 101 -31.01 -26.99 -8.62
N VAL A 102 -30.06 -26.08 -8.86
CA VAL A 102 -30.33 -24.66 -9.06
C VAL A 102 -30.51 -24.38 -10.55
N GLY A 103 -31.60 -23.68 -10.89
CA GLY A 103 -31.89 -23.28 -12.28
C GLY A 103 -31.69 -21.79 -12.54
N LEU A 104 -31.75 -20.95 -11.50
CA LEU A 104 -31.61 -19.51 -11.60
C LEU A 104 -30.85 -18.95 -10.40
N VAL A 105 -29.85 -18.12 -10.68
CA VAL A 105 -29.21 -17.25 -9.68
C VAL A 105 -29.58 -15.80 -9.97
N ILE A 106 -30.10 -15.13 -8.96
CA ILE A 106 -30.48 -13.73 -9.01
C ILE A 106 -29.49 -12.92 -8.16
N PHE A 107 -28.80 -11.96 -8.76
CA PHE A 107 -27.93 -11.02 -8.08
C PHE A 107 -28.71 -9.74 -7.84
N ASP A 108 -29.18 -9.52 -6.61
CA ASP A 108 -29.89 -8.30 -6.28
C ASP A 108 -28.97 -7.17 -5.79
N GLU A 109 -29.43 -5.93 -5.98
CA GLU A 109 -28.74 -4.71 -5.53
C GLU A 109 -27.30 -4.64 -6.07
N PHE A 110 -27.08 -5.12 -7.28
CA PHE A 110 -25.75 -5.32 -7.85
C PHE A 110 -24.95 -4.03 -8.09
N HIS A 111 -25.58 -2.86 -7.92
CA HIS A 111 -24.90 -1.56 -7.90
C HIS A 111 -24.09 -1.30 -6.62
N GLU A 112 -24.27 -2.07 -5.54
CA GLU A 112 -23.39 -1.98 -4.37
C GLU A 112 -21.95 -2.41 -4.71
N ARG A 113 -21.76 -3.21 -5.78
CA ARG A 113 -20.44 -3.63 -6.32
C ARG A 113 -19.49 -4.11 -5.23
N SER A 114 -20.02 -4.94 -4.33
CA SER A 114 -19.26 -5.62 -3.30
C SER A 114 -18.29 -6.64 -3.93
N LEU A 115 -17.21 -6.91 -3.21
CA LEU A 115 -16.19 -7.87 -3.65
C LEU A 115 -16.77 -9.27 -3.84
N GLN A 116 -17.66 -9.69 -2.94
CA GLN A 116 -18.23 -11.03 -2.94
C GLN A 116 -19.31 -11.20 -4.03
N ALA A 117 -20.12 -10.17 -4.32
CA ALA A 117 -21.07 -10.23 -5.42
C ALA A 117 -20.35 -10.29 -6.78
N ASP A 118 -19.31 -9.48 -6.97
CA ASP A 118 -18.48 -9.49 -8.18
C ASP A 118 -17.81 -10.88 -8.38
N LEU A 119 -17.23 -11.46 -7.32
CA LEU A 119 -16.65 -12.81 -7.36
C LEU A 119 -17.73 -13.86 -7.69
N ALA A 120 -18.85 -13.87 -6.97
CA ALA A 120 -19.89 -14.86 -7.17
C ALA A 120 -20.48 -14.81 -8.58
N LEU A 121 -20.62 -13.61 -9.17
CA LEU A 121 -21.03 -13.46 -10.57
C LEU A 121 -19.98 -14.05 -11.52
N ALA A 122 -18.70 -13.76 -11.31
CA ALA A 122 -17.62 -14.30 -12.14
C ALA A 122 -17.57 -15.84 -12.10
N LEU A 123 -17.70 -16.43 -10.91
CA LEU A 123 -17.73 -17.90 -10.74
C LEU A 123 -18.99 -18.52 -11.35
N CYS A 124 -20.16 -17.92 -11.17
CA CYS A 124 -21.41 -18.40 -11.80
C CYS A 124 -21.31 -18.32 -13.33
N TYR A 125 -20.74 -17.24 -13.86
CA TYR A 125 -20.55 -17.07 -15.30
C TYR A 125 -19.57 -18.11 -15.86
N GLN A 126 -18.45 -18.38 -15.19
CA GLN A 126 -17.52 -19.41 -15.62
C GLN A 126 -18.13 -20.82 -15.51
N SER A 127 -18.85 -21.12 -14.44
CA SER A 127 -19.58 -22.39 -14.29
C SER A 127 -20.54 -22.60 -15.46
N ARG A 128 -21.23 -21.54 -15.92
CA ARG A 128 -22.07 -21.63 -17.12
C ARG A 128 -21.31 -21.97 -18.39
N GLN A 129 -20.11 -21.40 -18.56
CA GLN A 129 -19.29 -21.64 -19.76
C GLN A 129 -18.72 -23.06 -19.82
N VAL A 130 -18.48 -23.67 -18.66
CA VAL A 130 -17.73 -24.94 -18.56
C VAL A 130 -18.61 -26.13 -18.18
N LEU A 131 -19.60 -25.94 -17.30
CA LEU A 131 -20.36 -27.03 -16.66
C LEU A 131 -21.88 -26.92 -16.83
N ARG A 132 -22.45 -25.72 -16.78
CA ARG A 132 -23.90 -25.48 -16.62
C ARG A 132 -24.44 -24.48 -17.65
N ASP A 133 -24.42 -24.85 -18.92
CA ASP A 133 -24.97 -24.01 -19.99
C ASP A 133 -26.47 -23.68 -19.78
N ASP A 134 -27.19 -24.46 -18.98
CA ASP A 134 -28.58 -24.30 -18.57
C ASP A 134 -28.84 -23.29 -17.41
N LEU A 135 -27.87 -23.07 -16.50
CA LEU A 135 -28.03 -22.27 -15.27
C LEU A 135 -28.28 -20.77 -15.55
N LYS A 136 -29.50 -20.25 -15.42
CA LYS A 136 -29.75 -18.85 -15.81
C LYS A 136 -29.27 -17.84 -14.77
N LEU A 137 -28.89 -16.64 -15.22
CA LEU A 137 -28.48 -15.52 -14.35
C LEU A 137 -29.40 -14.32 -14.57
N LEU A 138 -29.82 -13.70 -13.47
CA LEU A 138 -30.56 -12.44 -13.48
C LEU A 138 -29.82 -11.42 -12.61
N ILE A 139 -29.33 -10.35 -13.23
CA ILE A 139 -28.64 -9.27 -12.52
C ILE A 139 -29.62 -8.12 -12.33
N MET A 140 -29.99 -7.82 -11.09
CA MET A 140 -30.92 -6.75 -10.77
C MET A 140 -30.17 -5.54 -10.19
N SER A 141 -30.45 -4.36 -10.73
CA SER A 141 -29.82 -3.14 -10.27
C SER A 141 -30.71 -1.90 -10.41
N ALA A 142 -30.47 -0.90 -9.58
CA ALA A 142 -31.21 0.36 -9.62
C ALA A 142 -30.55 1.41 -10.53
N THR A 143 -29.21 1.46 -10.53
CA THR A 143 -28.45 2.63 -11.03
C THR A 143 -27.20 2.25 -11.81
N LEU A 144 -27.01 0.98 -12.16
CA LEU A 144 -25.75 0.50 -12.72
C LEU A 144 -25.60 0.83 -14.21
N ASP A 145 -24.34 0.96 -14.66
CA ASP A 145 -23.95 1.01 -16.07
C ASP A 145 -24.24 -0.33 -16.74
N SER A 146 -25.53 -0.52 -17.08
CA SER A 146 -26.07 -1.75 -17.64
C SER A 146 -25.45 -2.08 -18.99
N GLU A 147 -24.93 -1.08 -19.72
CA GLU A 147 -24.27 -1.27 -21.03
C GLU A 147 -22.92 -1.97 -20.86
N LYS A 148 -22.09 -1.50 -19.91
CA LYS A 148 -20.80 -2.12 -19.64
C LYS A 148 -20.96 -3.58 -19.19
N ILE A 149 -21.92 -3.87 -18.32
CA ILE A 149 -22.18 -5.24 -17.86
C ILE A 149 -22.81 -6.08 -18.97
N SER A 150 -23.69 -5.51 -19.78
CA SER A 150 -24.26 -6.20 -20.95
C SER A 150 -23.16 -6.68 -21.88
N ALA A 151 -22.24 -5.79 -22.27
CA ALA A 151 -21.12 -6.11 -23.15
C ALA A 151 -20.22 -7.22 -22.57
N LEU A 152 -19.90 -7.15 -21.27
CA LEU A 152 -19.08 -8.17 -20.59
C LEU A 152 -19.74 -9.55 -20.59
N LEU A 153 -21.06 -9.60 -20.41
CA LEU A 153 -21.82 -10.84 -20.28
C LEU A 153 -22.41 -11.33 -21.62
N GLY A 154 -21.71 -11.03 -22.73
CA GLY A 154 -22.09 -11.52 -24.06
C GLY A 154 -23.30 -10.80 -24.66
N ASN A 155 -23.38 -9.47 -24.48
CA ASN A 155 -24.49 -8.61 -24.91
C ASN A 155 -25.84 -9.04 -24.28
N ALA A 156 -25.83 -9.29 -22.97
CA ALA A 156 -27.04 -9.68 -22.24
C ALA A 156 -28.10 -8.57 -22.34
N PRO A 157 -29.38 -8.90 -22.64
CA PRO A 157 -30.43 -7.89 -22.78
C PRO A 157 -30.66 -7.13 -21.48
N VAL A 158 -30.80 -5.81 -21.60
CA VAL A 158 -31.16 -4.91 -20.51
C VAL A 158 -32.66 -4.63 -20.57
N ILE A 159 -33.37 -4.95 -19.49
CA ILE A 159 -34.80 -4.69 -19.34
C ILE A 159 -34.95 -3.59 -18.29
N THR A 160 -35.62 -2.49 -18.64
CA THR A 160 -35.82 -1.36 -17.73
C THR A 160 -37.26 -1.27 -17.28
N SER A 161 -37.47 -1.30 -15.96
CA SER A 161 -38.74 -0.96 -15.31
C SER A 161 -38.66 0.47 -14.81
N ILE A 162 -39.56 1.32 -15.29
CA ILE A 162 -39.60 2.75 -14.94
C ILE A 162 -40.16 2.96 -13.52
N GLY A 163 -40.87 1.97 -12.97
CA GLY A 163 -41.51 2.07 -11.65
C GLY A 163 -42.54 3.21 -11.55
N LYS A 164 -42.99 3.48 -10.32
CA LYS A 164 -43.74 4.69 -9.96
C LYS A 164 -42.97 5.39 -8.83
N GLN A 165 -42.28 6.48 -9.16
CA GLN A 165 -41.70 7.37 -8.16
C GLN A 165 -42.42 8.71 -8.23
N PHE A 166 -42.86 9.20 -7.08
CA PHE A 166 -43.42 10.53 -6.97
C PHE A 166 -42.29 11.58 -6.96
N PRO A 167 -42.56 12.81 -7.43
CA PRO A 167 -41.54 13.85 -7.46
C PRO A 167 -41.03 14.18 -6.05
N VAL A 168 -39.72 14.38 -5.94
CA VAL A 168 -39.06 14.79 -4.70
C VAL A 168 -38.46 16.18 -4.88
N THR A 169 -38.88 17.15 -4.07
CA THR A 169 -38.30 18.50 -4.07
C THR A 169 -36.96 18.49 -3.34
N ILE A 170 -35.89 18.88 -4.04
CA ILE A 170 -34.54 18.96 -3.47
C ILE A 170 -34.30 20.36 -2.91
N LYS A 171 -33.93 20.44 -1.63
CA LYS A 171 -33.52 21.67 -0.94
C LYS A 171 -32.04 21.57 -0.56
N TYR A 172 -31.18 22.36 -1.19
CA TYR A 172 -29.77 22.47 -0.82
C TYR A 172 -29.60 23.42 0.38
N GLN A 173 -28.86 22.98 1.39
CA GLN A 173 -28.56 23.78 2.57
C GLN A 173 -27.07 23.65 2.88
N ALA A 174 -26.30 24.69 2.53
CA ALA A 174 -24.92 24.78 2.92
C ALA A 174 -24.81 24.79 4.47
N VAL A 175 -23.83 24.07 4.98
CA VAL A 175 -23.54 23.98 6.42
C VAL A 175 -22.19 24.62 6.70
N ASP A 176 -22.06 25.26 7.86
CA ASP A 176 -20.81 25.88 8.27
C ASP A 176 -19.73 24.81 8.45
N LYS A 177 -18.52 25.08 7.94
CA LYS A 177 -17.42 24.11 7.94
C LYS A 177 -16.92 23.75 9.35
N GLU A 178 -17.18 24.62 10.32
CA GLU A 178 -16.78 24.45 11.72
C GLU A 178 -17.71 23.51 12.49
N ASP A 179 -18.94 23.31 12.00
CA ASP A 179 -19.89 22.43 12.66
C ASP A 179 -19.55 20.95 12.47
N SER A 180 -19.73 20.19 13.54
CA SER A 180 -19.78 18.74 13.41
C SER A 180 -20.99 18.32 12.56
N ILE A 181 -20.84 17.23 11.81
CA ILE A 181 -21.91 16.66 10.95
C ILE A 181 -23.22 16.48 11.75
N ALA A 182 -23.13 16.00 12.99
CA ALA A 182 -24.29 15.79 13.85
C ALA A 182 -25.01 17.11 14.16
N LEU A 183 -24.29 18.16 14.59
CA LEU A 183 -24.89 19.47 14.93
C LEU A 183 -25.54 20.14 13.73
N ALA A 184 -24.85 20.14 12.58
CA ALA A 184 -25.42 20.66 11.34
C ALA A 184 -26.71 19.91 10.95
N THR A 185 -26.72 18.59 11.11
CA THR A 185 -27.89 17.74 10.82
C THR A 185 -29.05 18.03 11.78
N ILE A 186 -28.79 18.17 13.09
CA ILE A 186 -29.83 18.47 14.09
C ILE A 186 -30.55 19.79 13.77
N ARG A 187 -29.83 20.83 13.34
CA ARG A 187 -30.45 22.11 12.94
C ARG A 187 -31.42 21.94 11.77
N VAL A 188 -31.04 21.13 10.78
CA VAL A 188 -31.90 20.83 9.63
C VAL A 188 -33.08 19.94 10.01
N ILE A 189 -32.90 18.97 10.92
CA ILE A 189 -34.00 18.17 11.48
C ILE A 189 -35.06 19.08 12.09
N ARG A 190 -34.67 19.98 13.00
CA ARG A 190 -35.59 20.92 13.67
C ARG A 190 -36.31 21.82 12.68
N LYS A 191 -35.63 22.25 11.61
CA LYS A 191 -36.24 23.02 10.52
C LYS A 191 -37.27 22.17 9.75
N ALA A 192 -36.88 20.97 9.33
CA ALA A 192 -37.73 20.07 8.56
C ALA A 192 -38.97 19.62 9.34
N LEU A 193 -38.87 19.44 10.66
CA LEU A 193 -40.01 19.12 11.51
C LEU A 193 -41.06 20.23 11.55
N LYS A 194 -40.63 21.50 11.47
CA LYS A 194 -41.52 22.66 11.39
C LYS A 194 -42.12 22.86 10.00
N GLU A 195 -41.34 22.58 8.94
CA GLU A 195 -41.73 22.86 7.55
C GLU A 195 -42.49 21.71 6.87
N GLN A 196 -42.30 20.47 7.29
CA GLN A 196 -42.82 19.27 6.62
C GLN A 196 -43.73 18.45 7.56
N SER A 197 -44.63 17.66 6.98
CA SER A 197 -45.44 16.65 7.67
C SER A 197 -44.93 15.23 7.35
N GLY A 198 -45.33 14.23 8.14
CA GLY A 198 -44.91 12.82 7.96
C GLY A 198 -43.51 12.51 8.49
N ASP A 199 -43.08 11.26 8.37
CA ASP A 199 -41.86 10.78 9.03
C ASP A 199 -40.59 11.27 8.31
N LEU A 200 -39.53 11.45 9.10
CA LEU A 200 -38.21 11.88 8.64
C LEU A 200 -37.27 10.68 8.58
N LEU A 201 -36.53 10.56 7.47
CA LEU A 201 -35.37 9.68 7.34
C LEU A 201 -34.09 10.52 7.24
N VAL A 202 -33.17 10.32 8.18
CA VAL A 202 -31.94 11.10 8.27
C VAL A 202 -30.73 10.20 8.03
N PHE A 203 -29.92 10.52 7.02
CA PHE A 203 -28.69 9.79 6.73
C PHE A 203 -27.48 10.41 7.44
N LEU A 204 -26.85 9.64 8.32
CA LEU A 204 -25.64 9.98 9.05
C LEU A 204 -24.50 8.99 8.74
N PRO A 205 -23.22 9.41 8.87
CA PRO A 205 -22.08 8.56 8.52
C PRO A 205 -21.98 7.29 9.37
N GLY A 206 -22.35 7.36 10.65
CA GLY A 206 -22.15 6.27 11.59
C GLY A 206 -22.84 6.43 12.93
N THR A 207 -22.63 5.44 13.80
CA THR A 207 -23.29 5.32 15.11
C THR A 207 -22.93 6.44 16.09
N GLY A 208 -21.70 6.97 16.00
CA GLY A 208 -21.27 8.08 16.85
C GLY A 208 -22.08 9.35 16.59
N GLU A 209 -22.32 9.67 15.31
CA GLU A 209 -23.15 10.80 14.90
C GLU A 209 -24.63 10.55 15.22
N ILE A 210 -25.13 9.31 15.04
CA ILE A 210 -26.50 8.93 15.42
C ILE A 210 -26.74 9.14 16.92
N ARG A 211 -25.84 8.66 17.79
CA ARG A 211 -25.98 8.82 19.25
C ARG A 211 -26.00 10.30 19.66
N LYS A 212 -25.08 11.11 19.13
CA LYS A 212 -25.07 12.56 19.37
C LYS A 212 -26.37 13.24 18.94
N ALA A 213 -26.92 12.84 17.79
CA ALA A 213 -28.21 13.34 17.31
C ALA A 213 -29.38 12.89 18.21
N MET A 214 -29.40 11.63 18.64
CA MET A 214 -30.41 11.13 19.57
C MET A 214 -30.39 11.88 20.90
N GLU A 215 -29.22 12.04 21.52
CA GLU A 215 -29.04 12.76 22.79
C GLU A 215 -29.58 14.19 22.68
N ALA A 216 -29.20 14.92 21.63
CA ALA A 216 -29.62 16.31 21.41
C ALA A 216 -31.11 16.48 21.04
N LEU A 217 -31.75 15.45 20.46
CA LEU A 217 -33.19 15.48 20.13
C LEU A 217 -34.06 15.02 21.30
N SER A 218 -33.54 14.15 22.16
CA SER A 218 -34.28 13.60 23.32
C SER A 218 -34.65 14.64 24.38
N THR A 219 -33.95 15.79 24.41
CA THR A 219 -34.12 16.84 25.42
C THR A 219 -35.22 17.85 25.11
N ASP A 220 -35.69 17.94 23.86
CA ASP A 220 -36.50 19.10 23.39
C ASP A 220 -37.89 18.76 22.80
N GLU A 221 -38.19 17.50 22.40
CA GLU A 221 -39.36 17.23 21.55
C GLU A 221 -40.28 16.10 22.05
N SER A 222 -41.36 16.45 22.76
CA SER A 222 -42.31 15.49 23.35
C SER A 222 -43.33 14.88 22.37
N SER A 223 -43.31 15.26 21.08
CA SER A 223 -44.33 14.88 20.08
C SER A 223 -43.84 13.97 18.95
N VAL A 224 -42.54 13.61 18.94
CA VAL A 224 -41.93 12.77 17.90
C VAL A 224 -41.11 11.64 18.51
N VAL A 225 -41.05 10.51 17.82
CA VAL A 225 -40.30 9.33 18.26
C VAL A 225 -38.99 9.24 17.48
N VAL A 226 -37.85 9.33 18.17
CA VAL A 226 -36.52 9.19 17.56
C VAL A 226 -36.09 7.74 17.60
N GLN A 227 -35.80 7.15 16.44
CA GLN A 227 -35.40 5.75 16.30
C GLN A 227 -34.07 5.63 15.55
N PRO A 228 -33.05 4.94 16.11
CA PRO A 228 -31.83 4.65 15.38
C PRO A 228 -32.03 3.50 14.38
N LEU A 229 -31.25 3.50 13.30
CA LEU A 229 -31.21 2.39 12.35
C LEU A 229 -29.80 2.16 11.78
N TYR A 230 -29.13 1.12 12.27
CA TYR A 230 -27.81 0.69 11.82
C TYR A 230 -27.65 -0.83 11.94
N GLY A 231 -26.65 -1.40 11.26
CA GLY A 231 -26.52 -2.85 11.08
C GLY A 231 -26.43 -3.67 12.37
N ASP A 232 -25.79 -3.12 13.41
CA ASP A 232 -25.56 -3.82 14.68
C ASP A 232 -26.72 -3.69 15.69
N LEU A 233 -27.79 -3.00 15.33
CA LEU A 233 -28.95 -2.79 16.19
C LEU A 233 -29.73 -4.12 16.40
N PRO A 234 -30.26 -4.42 17.60
CA PRO A 234 -31.10 -5.60 17.82
C PRO A 234 -32.32 -5.64 16.89
N LEU A 235 -32.74 -6.84 16.47
CA LEU A 235 -33.82 -7.03 15.49
C LEU A 235 -35.12 -6.29 15.87
N LYS A 236 -35.51 -6.36 17.14
CA LYS A 236 -36.71 -5.70 17.64
C LYS A 236 -36.65 -4.17 17.45
N GLU A 237 -35.50 -3.57 17.69
CA GLU A 237 -35.28 -2.13 17.52
C GLU A 237 -35.22 -1.77 16.03
N GLN A 238 -34.61 -2.61 15.19
CA GLN A 238 -34.64 -2.41 13.73
C GLN A 238 -36.07 -2.40 13.20
N GLN A 239 -36.90 -3.34 13.65
CA GLN A 239 -38.32 -3.40 13.28
C GLN A 239 -39.10 -2.15 13.72
N GLN A 240 -38.81 -1.60 14.90
CA GLN A 240 -39.44 -0.36 15.39
C GLN A 240 -39.10 0.85 14.50
N ALA A 241 -37.88 0.91 13.97
CA ALA A 241 -37.50 1.96 13.02
C ALA A 241 -38.23 1.80 11.66
N ILE A 242 -38.38 0.56 11.18
CA ILE A 242 -38.96 0.23 9.86
C ILE A 242 -40.47 0.40 9.81
N LEU A 243 -41.19 -0.17 10.79
CA LEU A 243 -42.64 -0.24 10.80
C LEU A 243 -43.26 1.08 11.26
N PRO A 244 -44.45 1.46 10.78
CA PRO A 244 -45.19 2.61 11.30
C PRO A 244 -45.34 2.55 12.82
N HIS A 245 -45.35 3.71 13.49
CA HIS A 245 -45.54 3.72 14.94
C HIS A 245 -46.95 3.18 15.28
N PRO A 246 -47.12 2.28 16.25
CA PRO A 246 -48.43 1.67 16.57
C PRO A 246 -49.53 2.68 16.93
N GLN A 247 -49.14 3.83 17.50
CA GLN A 247 -50.05 4.92 17.87
C GLN A 247 -50.14 6.03 16.80
N GLY A 248 -49.56 5.83 15.61
CA GLY A 248 -49.55 6.84 14.53
C GLY A 248 -48.70 8.08 14.80
N LEU A 249 -47.81 8.03 15.80
CA LEU A 249 -46.89 9.13 16.09
C LEU A 249 -45.84 9.30 14.99
N ARG A 250 -45.46 10.56 14.75
CA ARG A 250 -44.42 10.92 13.80
C ARG A 250 -43.06 10.42 14.27
N LYS A 251 -42.26 9.88 13.36
CA LYS A 251 -40.93 9.32 13.63
C LYS A 251 -39.81 10.11 12.96
N ILE A 252 -38.66 10.08 13.62
CA ILE A 252 -37.36 10.48 13.05
C ILE A 252 -36.47 9.24 13.07
N VAL A 253 -36.22 8.68 11.88
CA VAL A 253 -35.33 7.53 11.72
C VAL A 253 -33.92 8.03 11.41
N LEU A 254 -33.01 7.88 12.36
CA LEU A 254 -31.60 8.24 12.22
C LEU A 254 -30.82 7.02 11.70
N ALA A 255 -30.50 7.02 10.42
CA ALA A 255 -29.97 5.85 9.71
C ALA A 255 -28.57 6.04 9.15
N THR A 256 -27.83 4.94 9.02
CA THR A 256 -26.65 4.84 8.15
C THR A 256 -27.07 4.52 6.71
N SER A 257 -26.12 4.16 5.83
CA SER A 257 -26.42 3.67 4.48
C SER A 257 -27.28 2.41 4.44
N ILE A 258 -27.59 1.77 5.58
CA ILE A 258 -28.53 0.64 5.66
C ILE A 258 -29.95 0.97 5.19
N ALA A 259 -30.37 2.22 5.27
CA ALA A 259 -31.68 2.65 4.77
C ALA A 259 -31.64 3.11 3.31
N GLU A 260 -30.47 3.12 2.69
CA GLU A 260 -30.27 3.67 1.34
C GLU A 260 -30.80 2.73 0.25
N THR A 261 -30.60 1.42 0.44
CA THR A 261 -30.91 0.32 -0.49
C THR A 261 -31.72 -0.76 0.25
N SER A 262 -32.48 -1.57 -0.50
CA SER A 262 -33.16 -2.81 -0.03
C SER A 262 -34.26 -2.72 1.04
N LEU A 263 -34.28 -1.73 1.93
CA LEU A 263 -35.23 -1.66 3.05
C LEU A 263 -36.34 -0.66 2.77
N THR A 264 -37.61 -1.04 2.90
CA THR A 264 -38.73 -0.10 2.77
C THR A 264 -39.21 0.34 4.15
N ILE A 265 -38.89 1.58 4.51
CA ILE A 265 -39.43 2.24 5.70
C ILE A 265 -40.73 2.92 5.29
N GLU A 266 -41.84 2.51 5.88
CA GLU A 266 -43.15 3.09 5.60
C GLU A 266 -43.30 4.44 6.31
N GLY A 267 -44.06 5.36 5.72
CA GLY A 267 -44.37 6.67 6.30
C GLY A 267 -43.37 7.79 6.00
N ILE A 268 -42.22 7.49 5.36
CA ILE A 268 -41.21 8.50 5.03
C ILE A 268 -41.70 9.44 3.92
N THR A 269 -41.78 10.73 4.23
CA THR A 269 -42.10 11.83 3.30
C THR A 269 -40.96 12.83 3.18
N THR A 270 -40.06 12.86 4.17
CA THR A 270 -38.94 13.80 4.23
C THR A 270 -37.62 13.06 4.44
N VAL A 271 -36.62 13.37 3.62
CA VAL A 271 -35.25 12.88 3.77
C VAL A 271 -34.32 14.03 4.13
N ILE A 272 -33.36 13.77 5.01
CA ILE A 272 -32.27 14.68 5.34
C ILE A 272 -30.96 13.92 5.11
N ASP A 273 -30.18 14.37 4.13
CA ASP A 273 -28.90 13.75 3.78
C ASP A 273 -27.74 14.62 4.27
N SER A 274 -26.95 14.10 5.21
CA SER A 274 -25.72 14.75 5.66
C SER A 274 -24.66 14.86 4.56
N GLY A 275 -24.78 14.06 3.49
CA GLY A 275 -23.86 14.06 2.35
C GLY A 275 -22.58 13.27 2.59
N TYR A 276 -22.57 12.41 3.62
CA TYR A 276 -21.42 11.59 3.98
C TYR A 276 -21.81 10.13 4.19
N SER A 277 -20.83 9.25 4.05
CA SER A 277 -20.89 7.82 4.37
C SER A 277 -19.60 7.38 5.03
N ARG A 278 -19.67 6.34 5.87
CA ARG A 278 -18.48 5.68 6.40
C ARG A 278 -18.27 4.35 5.67
N VAL A 279 -17.13 4.21 5.01
CA VAL A 279 -16.80 3.04 4.17
C VAL A 279 -15.49 2.39 4.63
N PRO A 280 -15.36 1.06 4.54
CA PRO A 280 -14.08 0.38 4.75
C PRO A 280 -13.13 0.67 3.58
N ARG A 281 -11.88 1.01 3.88
CA ARG A 281 -10.79 1.11 2.90
C ARG A 281 -9.55 0.41 3.41
N PHE A 282 -9.02 -0.49 2.60
CA PHE A 282 -7.75 -1.15 2.81
C PHE A 282 -6.62 -0.17 2.54
N ASP A 283 -5.69 -0.07 3.49
CA ASP A 283 -4.43 0.61 3.31
C ASP A 283 -3.34 -0.45 3.06
N PRO A 284 -2.85 -0.58 1.81
CA PRO A 284 -1.78 -1.52 1.47
C PRO A 284 -0.51 -1.28 2.26
N ARG A 285 -0.28 -0.06 2.77
CA ARG A 285 0.87 0.20 3.63
C ARG A 285 0.67 -0.55 4.93
N SER A 286 -0.29 -0.19 5.77
CA SER A 286 -0.50 -0.88 7.07
C SER A 286 -0.91 -2.34 6.93
N GLY A 287 -1.45 -2.76 5.77
CA GLY A 287 -2.07 -4.07 5.59
C GLY A 287 -3.34 -4.18 6.44
N MET A 288 -4.08 -3.08 6.59
CA MET A 288 -5.26 -3.00 7.45
C MET A 288 -6.39 -2.26 6.75
N THR A 289 -7.62 -2.69 7.02
CA THR A 289 -8.83 -2.00 6.61
C THR A 289 -9.26 -1.02 7.69
N LYS A 290 -9.38 0.27 7.33
CA LYS A 290 -9.88 1.33 8.21
C LYS A 290 -11.22 1.87 7.72
N LEU A 291 -12.02 2.39 8.64
CA LEU A 291 -13.26 3.08 8.29
C LEU A 291 -12.96 4.55 8.00
N GLU A 292 -13.22 4.99 6.77
CA GLU A 292 -13.05 6.36 6.34
C GLU A 292 -14.42 7.03 6.15
N THR A 293 -14.55 8.28 6.59
CA THR A 293 -15.76 9.08 6.33
C THR A 293 -15.54 9.88 5.04
N ILE A 294 -16.29 9.56 4.01
CA ILE A 294 -16.18 10.15 2.66
C ILE A 294 -17.48 10.86 2.27
N ARG A 295 -17.39 11.76 1.29
CA ARG A 295 -18.58 12.31 0.63
C ARG A 295 -19.33 11.21 -0.11
N VAL A 296 -20.66 11.33 -0.12
CA VAL A 296 -21.50 10.45 -0.94
C VAL A 296 -21.27 10.69 -2.43
N THR A 297 -21.54 9.68 -3.22
CA THR A 297 -21.62 9.79 -4.68
C THR A 297 -22.98 10.37 -5.09
N ARG A 298 -23.07 10.82 -6.34
CA ARG A 298 -24.30 11.41 -6.88
C ARG A 298 -25.44 10.40 -6.90
N ASP A 299 -25.18 9.19 -7.42
CA ASP A 299 -26.15 8.10 -7.43
C ASP A 299 -26.68 7.75 -6.03
N ALA A 300 -25.80 7.70 -5.03
CA ALA A 300 -26.19 7.47 -3.64
C ALA A 300 -27.08 8.60 -3.10
N ALA A 301 -26.72 9.85 -3.35
CA ALA A 301 -27.52 11.01 -2.95
C ALA A 301 -28.91 11.03 -3.61
N ASP A 302 -29.02 10.56 -4.86
CA ASP A 302 -30.29 10.44 -5.58
C ASP A 302 -31.13 9.27 -5.04
N GLN A 303 -30.52 8.13 -4.74
CA GLN A 303 -31.18 7.00 -4.07
C GLN A 303 -31.72 7.37 -2.69
N ARG A 304 -30.94 8.13 -1.90
CA ARG A 304 -31.36 8.67 -0.60
C ARG A 304 -32.56 9.59 -0.75
N ALA A 305 -32.51 10.55 -1.68
CA ALA A 305 -33.61 11.47 -1.94
C ALA A 305 -34.89 10.71 -2.38
N GLY A 306 -34.75 9.69 -3.23
CA GLY A 306 -35.85 8.84 -3.69
C GLY A 306 -36.60 8.10 -2.57
N ARG A 307 -36.04 8.02 -1.35
CA ARG A 307 -36.74 7.46 -0.19
C ARG A 307 -37.95 8.28 0.24
N ALA A 308 -37.95 9.59 -0.03
CA ALA A 308 -39.08 10.48 0.23
C ALA A 308 -40.23 10.32 -0.80
N GLY A 309 -39.94 9.83 -2.01
CA GLY A 309 -40.88 9.80 -3.15
C GLY A 309 -41.63 8.47 -3.33
N ARG A 310 -41.71 7.63 -2.29
CA ARG A 310 -42.24 6.25 -2.41
C ARG A 310 -43.75 6.15 -2.28
N LEU A 311 -44.33 6.84 -1.29
CA LEU A 311 -45.77 6.79 -0.99
C LEU A 311 -46.53 7.96 -1.60
N GLY A 312 -45.83 9.06 -1.87
CA GLY A 312 -46.38 10.31 -2.42
C GLY A 312 -45.26 11.32 -2.66
N PRO A 313 -45.58 12.55 -3.11
CA PRO A 313 -44.60 13.62 -3.24
C PRO A 313 -43.85 13.87 -1.93
N GLY A 314 -42.55 14.09 -2.01
CA GLY A 314 -41.69 14.21 -0.84
C GLY A 314 -40.66 15.34 -0.95
N VAL A 315 -39.89 15.53 0.12
CA VAL A 315 -38.85 16.58 0.20
C VAL A 315 -37.53 15.98 0.66
N CYS A 316 -36.43 16.39 0.05
CA CYS A 316 -35.07 16.00 0.48
C CYS A 316 -34.23 17.24 0.78
N TYR A 317 -33.71 17.34 2.01
CA TYR A 317 -32.72 18.34 2.40
C TYR A 317 -31.31 17.77 2.22
N ARG A 318 -30.48 18.43 1.42
CA ARG A 318 -29.07 18.07 1.16
C ARG A 318 -28.17 19.04 1.90
N LEU A 319 -27.36 18.56 2.84
CA LEU A 319 -26.50 19.39 3.70
C LEU A 319 -25.17 19.79 3.00
N TRP A 320 -25.29 20.30 1.78
CA TRP A 320 -24.21 20.89 1.01
C TRP A 320 -24.76 21.93 0.04
N ALA A 321 -23.88 22.79 -0.49
CA ALA A 321 -24.24 23.77 -1.50
C ALA A 321 -24.51 23.08 -2.85
N GLU A 322 -25.43 23.62 -3.64
CA GLU A 322 -25.81 23.04 -4.94
C GLU A 322 -24.62 22.86 -5.89
N ASN A 323 -23.69 23.82 -5.92
CA ASN A 323 -22.45 23.71 -6.70
C ASN A 323 -21.57 22.52 -6.29
N THR A 324 -21.63 22.08 -5.03
CA THR A 324 -20.85 20.93 -4.55
C THR A 324 -21.42 19.63 -5.12
N HIS A 325 -22.72 19.60 -5.45
CA HIS A 325 -23.38 18.40 -5.98
C HIS A 325 -22.82 17.97 -7.34
N SER A 326 -22.52 18.92 -8.23
CA SER A 326 -21.94 18.63 -9.55
C SER A 326 -20.51 18.09 -9.45
N HIS A 327 -19.79 18.40 -8.38
CA HIS A 327 -18.43 17.91 -8.10
C HIS A 327 -18.40 16.56 -7.34
N LEU A 328 -19.55 16.04 -6.90
CA LEU A 328 -19.59 14.68 -6.34
C LEU A 328 -19.24 13.66 -7.43
N LEU A 329 -18.53 12.62 -7.03
CA LEU A 329 -18.27 11.47 -7.89
C LEU A 329 -19.61 10.89 -8.38
N PRO A 330 -19.74 10.57 -9.67
CA PRO A 330 -21.03 10.16 -10.24
C PRO A 330 -21.52 8.82 -9.69
N MET A 331 -20.61 7.87 -9.49
CA MET A 331 -20.91 6.51 -9.04
C MET A 331 -19.89 6.04 -8.01
N ARG A 332 -20.29 5.04 -7.23
CA ARG A 332 -19.43 4.33 -6.28
C ARG A 332 -18.29 3.61 -6.99
N GLN A 333 -17.13 3.60 -6.34
CA GLN A 333 -16.04 2.72 -6.76
C GLN A 333 -16.34 1.29 -6.27
N PRO A 334 -16.09 0.27 -7.11
CA PRO A 334 -16.22 -1.13 -6.72
C PRO A 334 -15.27 -1.49 -5.58
N GLU A 335 -15.74 -2.28 -4.62
CA GLU A 335 -14.98 -2.66 -3.42
C GLU A 335 -13.68 -3.40 -3.77
N ILE A 336 -13.63 -4.11 -4.89
CA ILE A 336 -12.43 -4.83 -5.37
C ILE A 336 -11.20 -3.94 -5.58
N LEU A 337 -11.38 -2.63 -5.74
CA LEU A 337 -10.28 -1.68 -5.89
C LEU A 337 -9.70 -1.24 -4.55
N GLU A 338 -10.46 -1.40 -3.46
CA GLU A 338 -10.20 -0.75 -2.17
C GLU A 338 -10.19 -1.74 -0.99
N ALA A 339 -10.44 -3.02 -1.22
CA ALA A 339 -10.50 -4.05 -0.18
C ALA A 339 -9.20 -4.89 -0.08
N ASP A 340 -9.07 -5.59 1.04
CA ASP A 340 -8.07 -6.65 1.19
C ASP A 340 -8.44 -7.83 0.27
N LEU A 341 -7.55 -8.17 -0.65
CA LEU A 341 -7.77 -9.23 -1.64
C LEU A 341 -7.31 -10.61 -1.16
N SER A 342 -6.79 -10.74 0.06
CA SER A 342 -6.33 -12.02 0.61
C SER A 342 -7.44 -13.08 0.67
N PRO A 343 -8.66 -12.76 1.16
CA PRO A 343 -9.78 -13.70 1.08
C PRO A 343 -10.14 -14.06 -0.36
N LEU A 344 -10.18 -13.07 -1.27
CA LEU A 344 -10.50 -13.27 -2.69
C LEU A 344 -9.51 -14.26 -3.34
N LEU A 345 -8.20 -14.03 -3.18
CA LEU A 345 -7.19 -14.88 -3.82
C LEU A 345 -7.20 -16.30 -3.29
N LEU A 346 -7.52 -16.49 -2.01
CA LEU A 346 -7.63 -17.83 -1.45
C LEU A 346 -8.83 -18.59 -2.06
N GLU A 347 -9.97 -17.91 -2.23
CA GLU A 347 -11.15 -18.46 -2.93
C GLU A 347 -10.81 -18.81 -4.38
N LEU A 348 -10.15 -17.91 -5.11
CA LEU A 348 -9.75 -18.13 -6.51
C LEU A 348 -8.77 -19.30 -6.66
N SER A 349 -7.81 -19.42 -5.74
CA SER A 349 -6.84 -20.53 -5.74
C SER A 349 -7.52 -21.88 -5.46
N ASN A 350 -8.58 -21.89 -4.64
CA ASN A 350 -9.40 -23.10 -4.42
C ASN A 350 -10.20 -23.49 -5.65
N TRP A 351 -10.73 -22.50 -6.36
CA TRP A 351 -11.42 -22.69 -7.62
C TRP A 351 -10.49 -23.22 -8.74
N GLY A 352 -9.18 -23.01 -8.58
CA GLY A 352 -8.15 -23.47 -9.52
C GLY A 352 -7.68 -22.40 -10.51
N ILE A 353 -8.03 -21.13 -10.28
CA ILE A 353 -7.60 -20.00 -11.11
C ILE A 353 -6.13 -19.69 -10.83
N LYS A 354 -5.31 -19.68 -11.89
CA LYS A 354 -3.87 -19.32 -11.80
C LYS A 354 -3.61 -17.91 -12.29
N ASN A 355 -4.41 -17.45 -13.26
CA ASN A 355 -4.36 -16.11 -13.81
C ASN A 355 -5.74 -15.46 -13.68
N LEU A 356 -5.79 -14.26 -13.11
CA LEU A 356 -7.04 -13.53 -12.91
C LEU A 356 -7.83 -13.29 -14.21
N ASN A 357 -7.15 -13.25 -15.37
CA ASN A 357 -7.79 -13.08 -16.67
C ASN A 357 -8.56 -14.33 -17.16
N GLU A 358 -8.45 -15.47 -16.47
CA GLU A 358 -9.28 -16.66 -16.74
C GLU A 358 -10.76 -16.42 -16.39
N LEU A 359 -11.04 -15.44 -15.51
CA LEU A 359 -12.38 -15.04 -15.14
C LEU A 359 -12.78 -13.73 -15.82
N GLN A 360 -14.07 -13.61 -16.13
CA GLN A 360 -14.65 -12.36 -16.61
C GLN A 360 -15.00 -11.44 -15.44
N TRP A 361 -14.15 -10.45 -15.20
CA TRP A 361 -14.35 -9.44 -14.17
C TRP A 361 -15.02 -8.18 -14.73
N ILE A 362 -15.95 -7.60 -13.98
CA ILE A 362 -16.48 -6.26 -14.30
C ILE A 362 -15.41 -5.19 -14.07
N THR A 363 -14.62 -5.38 -13.02
CA THR A 363 -13.45 -4.58 -12.70
C THR A 363 -12.34 -5.53 -12.31
N LEU A 364 -11.21 -5.48 -13.03
CA LEU A 364 -10.07 -6.34 -12.74
C LEU A 364 -9.43 -5.95 -11.39
N PRO A 365 -9.02 -6.92 -10.54
CA PRO A 365 -8.32 -6.62 -9.30
C PRO A 365 -6.98 -5.90 -9.52
N PRO A 366 -6.61 -4.90 -8.68
CA PRO A 366 -5.32 -4.21 -8.80
C PRO A 366 -4.10 -5.13 -8.59
N THR A 367 -3.14 -5.10 -9.51
CA THR A 367 -1.97 -5.99 -9.52
C THR A 367 -1.07 -5.87 -8.28
N GLY A 368 -0.88 -4.65 -7.76
CA GLY A 368 -0.12 -4.40 -6.54
C GLY A 368 -0.76 -5.05 -5.30
N THR A 369 -2.07 -4.84 -5.11
CA THR A 369 -2.82 -5.43 -3.99
C THR A 369 -2.89 -6.95 -4.12
N VAL A 370 -3.02 -7.49 -5.33
CA VAL A 370 -2.96 -8.93 -5.60
C VAL A 370 -1.61 -9.52 -5.20
N SER A 371 -0.51 -8.86 -5.55
CA SER A 371 0.85 -9.32 -5.20
C SER A 371 1.05 -9.37 -3.68
N GLN A 372 0.57 -8.34 -2.97
CA GLN A 372 0.61 -8.28 -1.51
C GLN A 372 -0.23 -9.39 -0.86
N ALA A 373 -1.45 -9.60 -1.33
CA ALA A 373 -2.34 -10.65 -0.84
C ALA A 373 -1.74 -12.05 -1.07
N LYS A 374 -1.12 -12.29 -2.23
CA LYS A 374 -0.42 -13.54 -2.54
C LYS A 374 0.76 -13.77 -1.60
N GLN A 375 1.59 -12.74 -1.37
CA GLN A 375 2.70 -12.82 -0.42
C GLN A 375 2.20 -13.21 0.98
N LEU A 376 1.15 -12.56 1.48
CA LEU A 376 0.56 -12.90 2.77
C LEU A 376 0.09 -14.36 2.82
N LEU A 377 -0.64 -14.82 1.81
CA LEU A 377 -1.14 -16.20 1.80
C LEU A 377 0.00 -17.22 1.73
N GLN A 378 1.13 -16.90 1.08
CA GLN A 378 2.34 -17.73 1.11
C GLN A 378 3.00 -17.73 2.49
N GLU A 379 3.11 -16.57 3.15
CA GLU A 379 3.63 -16.44 4.51
C GLU A 379 2.78 -17.23 5.54
N LEU A 380 1.46 -17.28 5.34
CA LEU A 380 0.54 -18.09 6.13
C LEU A 380 0.53 -19.58 5.72
N GLY A 381 1.34 -20.00 4.74
CA GLY A 381 1.36 -21.37 4.22
C GLY A 381 0.05 -21.81 3.56
N ALA A 382 -0.82 -20.87 3.18
CA ALA A 382 -2.07 -21.14 2.47
C ALA A 382 -1.84 -21.44 0.98
N LEU A 383 -0.76 -20.89 0.40
CA LEU A 383 -0.35 -21.09 -0.99
C LEU A 383 1.12 -21.52 -1.09
N ILE A 384 1.44 -22.31 -2.12
CA ILE A 384 2.82 -22.54 -2.61
C ILE A 384 2.82 -22.10 -4.08
N GLY A 385 3.52 -21.01 -4.38
CA GLY A 385 3.36 -20.34 -5.67
C GLY A 385 1.92 -19.83 -5.84
N ASP A 386 1.21 -20.36 -6.83
CA ASP A 386 -0.21 -20.08 -7.12
C ASP A 386 -1.14 -21.24 -6.72
N VAL A 387 -0.62 -22.29 -6.08
CA VAL A 387 -1.38 -23.49 -5.75
C VAL A 387 -1.80 -23.47 -4.29
N ILE A 388 -3.09 -23.72 -4.05
CA ILE A 388 -3.63 -23.83 -2.69
C ILE A 388 -3.11 -25.08 -1.97
N THR A 389 -2.70 -24.91 -0.72
CA THR A 389 -2.23 -26.01 0.14
C THR A 389 -3.40 -26.68 0.88
N GLN A 390 -3.15 -27.83 1.53
CA GLN A 390 -4.11 -28.43 2.45
C GLN A 390 -4.50 -27.47 3.57
N ARG A 391 -3.54 -26.68 4.06
CA ARG A 391 -3.76 -25.64 5.06
C ARG A 391 -4.65 -24.53 4.52
N GLY A 392 -4.41 -24.04 3.31
CA GLY A 392 -5.27 -23.05 2.64
C GLY A 392 -6.71 -23.53 2.48
N ARG A 393 -6.91 -24.79 2.08
CA ARG A 393 -8.25 -25.42 2.02
C ARG A 393 -8.91 -25.52 3.38
N ALA A 394 -8.15 -25.80 4.44
CA ALA A 394 -8.68 -25.81 5.80
C ALA A 394 -9.08 -24.40 6.27
N MET A 395 -8.32 -23.36 5.90
CA MET A 395 -8.65 -21.97 6.22
C MET A 395 -9.99 -21.54 5.60
N LEU A 396 -10.26 -21.91 4.34
CA LEU A 396 -11.53 -21.57 3.66
C LEU A 396 -12.78 -22.13 4.33
N LYS A 397 -12.66 -23.24 5.06
CA LYS A 397 -13.78 -23.80 5.83
C LYS A 397 -14.20 -22.90 6.99
N LEU A 398 -13.32 -22.01 7.44
CA LEU A 398 -13.59 -21.08 8.54
C LEU A 398 -14.13 -19.75 7.98
N PRO A 399 -15.29 -19.27 8.45
CA PRO A 399 -15.92 -18.05 7.95
C PRO A 399 -15.25 -16.76 8.48
N THR A 400 -13.95 -16.62 8.29
CA THR A 400 -13.13 -15.49 8.78
C THR A 400 -11.98 -15.15 7.82
N HIS A 401 -11.23 -14.09 8.12
CA HIS A 401 -10.06 -13.68 7.36
C HIS A 401 -8.95 -14.76 7.40
N PRO A 402 -8.19 -15.00 6.31
CA PRO A 402 -7.13 -16.02 6.27
C PRO A 402 -6.14 -15.97 7.44
N ARG A 403 -5.82 -14.79 7.95
CA ARG A 403 -4.97 -14.61 9.15
C ARG A 403 -5.55 -15.24 10.41
N ILE A 404 -6.82 -14.97 10.67
CA ILE A 404 -7.52 -15.48 11.86
C ILE A 404 -7.78 -16.98 11.69
N ALA A 405 -8.10 -17.42 10.47
CA ALA A 405 -8.24 -18.83 10.15
C ALA A 405 -6.93 -19.60 10.37
N HIS A 406 -5.79 -19.05 9.91
CA HIS A 406 -4.46 -19.62 10.15
C HIS A 406 -4.18 -19.74 11.64
N MET A 407 -4.39 -18.67 12.42
CA MET A 407 -4.18 -18.67 13.87
C MET A 407 -5.03 -19.73 14.60
N LEU A 408 -6.33 -19.83 14.27
CA LEU A 408 -7.22 -20.82 14.86
C LEU A 408 -6.79 -22.27 14.52
N LEU A 409 -6.27 -22.50 13.32
CA LEU A 409 -5.75 -23.79 12.90
C LEU A 409 -4.39 -24.12 13.56
N SER A 410 -3.48 -23.15 13.70
CA SER A 410 -2.22 -23.34 14.44
C SER A 410 -2.48 -23.73 15.89
N ALA A 411 -3.46 -23.09 16.54
CA ALA A 411 -3.84 -23.44 17.91
C ALA A 411 -4.29 -24.91 18.02
N LYS A 412 -5.04 -25.38 17.01
CA LYS A 412 -5.59 -26.74 16.97
C LYS A 412 -4.51 -27.81 16.95
N GLU A 413 -3.40 -27.50 16.30
CA GLU A 413 -2.26 -28.39 16.12
C GLU A 413 -1.38 -28.47 17.39
N ALA A 414 -1.38 -27.43 18.24
CA ALA A 414 -0.48 -27.31 19.39
C ALA A 414 -1.00 -27.96 20.70
N ASP A 415 -2.18 -27.57 21.20
CA ASP A 415 -2.77 -28.08 22.46
C ASP A 415 -4.28 -27.70 22.59
N ALA A 416 -5.06 -28.54 23.28
CA ALA A 416 -6.47 -28.31 23.56
C ALA A 416 -6.72 -27.06 24.42
N LYS A 417 -5.83 -26.72 25.37
CA LYS A 417 -5.94 -25.48 26.17
C LYS A 417 -5.65 -24.23 25.33
N GLY A 418 -4.68 -24.32 24.42
CA GLY A 418 -4.37 -23.25 23.47
C GLY A 418 -5.56 -22.89 22.57
N ASN A 419 -6.40 -23.87 22.22
CA ASN A 419 -7.56 -23.66 21.38
C ASN A 419 -8.60 -22.72 21.97
N ALA A 420 -8.93 -22.84 23.26
CA ALA A 420 -9.93 -21.99 23.88
C ALA A 420 -9.49 -20.52 23.90
N LEU A 421 -8.22 -20.25 24.23
CA LEU A 421 -7.65 -18.90 24.17
C LEU A 421 -7.65 -18.33 22.74
N ALA A 422 -7.28 -19.12 21.74
CA ALA A 422 -7.31 -18.68 20.35
C ALA A 422 -8.72 -18.25 19.89
N THR A 423 -9.79 -18.88 20.39
CA THR A 423 -11.16 -18.42 20.09
C THR A 423 -11.50 -17.06 20.70
N ASP A 424 -10.96 -16.75 21.89
CA ASP A 424 -11.12 -15.44 22.53
C ASP A 424 -10.35 -14.36 21.76
N VAL A 425 -9.09 -14.66 21.41
CA VAL A 425 -8.23 -13.77 20.62
C VAL A 425 -8.84 -13.49 19.24
N ALA A 426 -9.31 -14.53 18.54
CA ALA A 426 -9.98 -14.38 17.24
C ALA A 426 -11.20 -13.46 17.34
N ALA A 427 -12.04 -13.65 18.36
CA ALA A 427 -13.22 -12.83 18.56
C ALA A 427 -12.89 -11.36 18.87
N LEU A 428 -11.84 -11.12 19.66
CA LEU A 428 -11.35 -9.77 19.96
C LEU A 428 -10.72 -9.07 18.75
N LEU A 429 -10.10 -9.82 17.84
CA LEU A 429 -9.53 -9.27 16.60
C LEU A 429 -10.60 -8.95 15.54
N GLU A 430 -11.69 -9.71 15.49
CA GLU A 430 -12.79 -9.50 14.54
C GLU A 430 -13.79 -8.42 15.00
N GLU A 431 -14.00 -8.26 16.31
CA GLU A 431 -14.92 -7.27 16.87
C GLU A 431 -14.22 -5.96 17.23
N ARG A 432 -15.03 -4.93 17.49
CA ARG A 432 -14.55 -3.65 18.01
C ARG A 432 -13.94 -3.84 19.40
N ASP A 433 -12.89 -3.08 19.73
CA ASP A 433 -12.32 -3.03 21.08
C ASP A 433 -13.41 -2.69 22.12
N PRO A 434 -13.62 -3.53 23.15
CA PRO A 434 -14.60 -3.27 24.21
C PRO A 434 -14.15 -2.20 25.22
N LEU A 435 -12.88 -1.80 25.21
CA LEU A 435 -12.29 -0.83 26.13
C LEU A 435 -12.26 0.60 25.54
N SER A 436 -12.00 1.59 26.40
CA SER A 436 -11.77 2.96 25.98
C SER A 436 -10.42 3.10 25.26
N LYS A 437 -10.24 4.21 24.53
CA LYS A 437 -8.99 4.49 23.82
C LYS A 437 -7.78 4.68 24.75
N ASP A 438 -8.04 4.96 26.03
CA ASP A 438 -7.00 5.21 27.05
C ASP A 438 -6.53 3.91 27.72
N ALA A 439 -7.10 2.76 27.38
CA ALA A 439 -6.75 1.46 27.96
C ALA A 439 -5.45 0.84 27.41
N GLY A 440 -4.63 1.62 26.69
CA GLY A 440 -3.39 1.16 26.06
C GLY A 440 -3.61 0.16 24.92
N ALA A 441 -2.52 -0.41 24.42
CA ALA A 441 -2.47 -1.33 23.28
C ALA A 441 -2.51 -2.81 23.68
N ASP A 442 -2.43 -3.15 24.96
CA ASP A 442 -2.31 -4.54 25.39
C ASP A 442 -3.61 -5.35 25.13
N LEU A 443 -3.51 -6.35 24.25
CA LEU A 443 -4.56 -7.30 23.91
C LEU A 443 -4.80 -8.31 25.04
N SER A 444 -3.78 -8.64 25.83
CA SER A 444 -3.91 -9.57 26.96
C SER A 444 -4.84 -9.01 28.03
N LEU A 445 -4.80 -7.70 28.26
CA LEU A 445 -5.79 -6.98 29.08
C LEU A 445 -7.23 -7.18 28.56
N ARG A 446 -7.47 -7.15 27.24
CA ARG A 446 -8.82 -7.36 26.69
C ARG A 446 -9.29 -8.80 26.90
N VAL A 447 -8.40 -9.79 26.77
CA VAL A 447 -8.68 -11.19 27.07
C VAL A 447 -9.05 -11.35 28.54
N GLU A 448 -8.27 -10.75 29.44
CA GLU A 448 -8.53 -10.77 30.89
C GLU A 448 -9.92 -10.19 31.20
N VAL A 449 -10.24 -9.01 30.66
CA VAL A 449 -11.54 -8.35 30.84
C VAL A 449 -12.70 -9.22 30.35
N LEU A 450 -12.57 -9.85 29.19
CA LEU A 450 -13.59 -10.76 28.66
C LEU A 450 -13.84 -11.94 29.61
N ARG A 451 -12.77 -12.56 30.12
CA ARG A 451 -12.85 -13.72 31.03
C ARG A 451 -13.42 -13.34 32.40
N LYS A 452 -13.04 -12.19 32.95
CA LYS A 452 -13.62 -11.63 34.19
C LYS A 452 -15.12 -11.35 34.02
N TRP A 453 -15.51 -10.73 32.90
CA TRP A 453 -16.90 -10.46 32.61
C TRP A 453 -17.74 -11.74 32.52
N ARG A 454 -17.23 -12.80 31.88
CA ARG A 454 -17.90 -14.12 31.84
C ARG A 454 -18.11 -14.75 33.21
N LYS A 455 -17.22 -14.49 34.17
CA LYS A 455 -17.35 -14.92 35.57
C LYS A 455 -18.36 -14.08 36.38
N GLY A 456 -18.92 -13.02 35.78
CA GLY A 456 -19.84 -12.11 36.46
C GLY A 456 -19.15 -10.98 37.23
N GLU A 457 -17.84 -10.81 37.05
CA GLU A 457 -17.10 -9.72 37.70
C GLU A 457 -17.43 -8.37 37.07
N ARG A 458 -17.32 -7.29 37.87
CA ARG A 458 -17.51 -5.93 37.38
C ARG A 458 -16.28 -5.48 36.59
N VAL A 459 -16.46 -5.21 35.31
CA VAL A 459 -15.42 -4.70 34.41
C VAL A 459 -15.78 -3.33 33.82
N ASN A 460 -14.77 -2.53 33.48
CA ASN A 460 -14.94 -1.24 32.82
C ASN A 460 -14.86 -1.40 31.29
N ALA A 461 -15.93 -1.92 30.69
CA ALA A 461 -16.00 -2.24 29.27
C ALA A 461 -17.44 -2.13 28.72
N ASP A 462 -17.59 -1.92 27.42
CA ASP A 462 -18.92 -1.90 26.77
C ASP A 462 -19.52 -3.32 26.76
N ARG A 463 -20.58 -3.51 27.56
CA ARG A 463 -21.28 -4.80 27.73
C ARG A 463 -21.84 -5.35 26.42
N ASN A 464 -22.32 -4.48 25.52
CA ASN A 464 -22.88 -4.93 24.24
C ASN A 464 -21.79 -5.45 23.31
N VAL A 465 -20.61 -4.83 23.35
CA VAL A 465 -19.43 -5.29 22.60
C VAL A 465 -18.95 -6.63 23.15
N LEU A 466 -18.81 -6.75 24.48
CA LEU A 466 -18.43 -8.02 25.12
C LEU A 466 -19.40 -9.16 24.80
N GLN A 467 -20.71 -8.89 24.77
CA GLN A 467 -21.69 -9.90 24.40
C GLN A 467 -21.53 -10.37 22.95
N ARG A 468 -21.13 -9.50 22.01
CA ARG A 468 -20.85 -9.89 20.62
C ARG A 468 -19.56 -10.69 20.50
N ILE A 469 -18.49 -10.25 21.17
CA ILE A 469 -17.23 -10.98 21.27
C ILE A 469 -17.51 -12.39 21.80
N GLU A 470 -18.32 -12.52 22.85
CA GLU A 470 -18.68 -13.83 23.40
C GLU A 470 -19.49 -14.69 22.43
N ARG A 471 -20.46 -14.13 21.71
CA ARG A 471 -21.21 -14.87 20.69
C ARG A 471 -20.28 -15.41 19.60
N LEU A 472 -19.30 -14.62 19.18
CA LEU A 472 -18.32 -15.03 18.18
C LEU A 472 -17.36 -16.10 18.72
N ALA A 473 -16.78 -15.89 19.91
CA ALA A 473 -15.93 -16.88 20.58
C ALA A 473 -16.67 -18.21 20.84
N SER A 474 -17.93 -18.15 21.29
CA SER A 474 -18.79 -19.33 21.48
C SER A 474 -19.03 -20.08 20.16
N SER A 475 -19.22 -19.36 19.06
CA SER A 475 -19.36 -19.96 17.72
C SER A 475 -18.09 -20.71 17.29
N TRP A 476 -16.92 -20.13 17.56
CA TRP A 476 -15.64 -20.80 17.32
C TRP A 476 -15.46 -22.03 18.22
N ARG A 477 -15.76 -21.92 19.51
CA ARG A 477 -15.72 -23.07 20.43
C ARG A 477 -16.60 -24.22 19.95
N LYS A 478 -17.83 -23.94 19.49
CA LYS A 478 -18.70 -24.95 18.88
C LYS A 478 -18.10 -25.57 17.62
N THR A 479 -17.50 -24.75 16.75
CA THR A 479 -16.87 -25.22 15.51
C THR A 479 -15.71 -26.17 15.77
N PHE A 480 -14.93 -25.92 16.82
CA PHE A 480 -13.78 -26.75 17.21
C PHE A 480 -14.09 -27.79 18.29
N ASN A 481 -15.35 -27.94 18.70
CA ASN A 481 -15.79 -28.82 19.78
C ASN A 481 -15.01 -28.60 21.11
N LEU A 482 -14.93 -27.35 21.53
CA LEU A 482 -14.20 -26.91 22.73
C LEU A 482 -15.16 -26.50 23.84
N GLU A 483 -14.75 -26.76 25.07
CA GLU A 483 -15.41 -26.22 26.26
C GLU A 483 -14.98 -24.77 26.54
N LEU A 484 -15.77 -24.08 27.36
CA LEU A 484 -15.42 -22.74 27.83
C LEU A 484 -14.30 -22.84 28.87
N ASP A 485 -13.19 -22.14 28.63
CA ASP A 485 -12.10 -22.00 29.59
C ASP A 485 -11.87 -20.52 29.95
N ASN A 486 -11.93 -20.21 31.23
CA ASN A 486 -11.64 -18.87 31.79
C ASN A 486 -10.49 -18.92 32.82
N ALA A 487 -9.59 -19.90 32.72
CA ALA A 487 -8.35 -19.94 33.49
C ALA A 487 -7.49 -18.69 33.22
N VAL A 488 -6.59 -18.38 34.16
CA VAL A 488 -5.58 -17.35 33.93
C VAL A 488 -4.59 -17.86 32.90
N VAL A 489 -4.22 -17.01 31.95
CA VAL A 489 -3.27 -17.31 30.86
C VAL A 489 -2.10 -16.35 30.95
N ALA A 490 -0.93 -16.75 30.45
CA ALA A 490 0.19 -15.84 30.35
C ALA A 490 -0.06 -14.86 29.19
N ASP A 491 0.34 -13.60 29.35
CA ASP A 491 0.20 -12.60 28.29
C ASP A 491 0.97 -13.00 27.02
N THR A 492 2.08 -13.75 27.19
CA THR A 492 2.86 -14.32 26.10
C THR A 492 2.11 -15.36 25.27
N ASP A 493 1.14 -16.07 25.85
CA ASP A 493 0.31 -17.02 25.12
C ASP A 493 -0.61 -16.30 24.12
N VAL A 494 -1.05 -15.08 24.46
CA VAL A 494 -1.83 -14.21 23.57
C VAL A 494 -0.96 -13.75 22.40
N GLY A 495 0.28 -13.30 22.68
CA GLY A 495 1.20 -12.88 21.63
C GLY A 495 1.69 -14.03 20.74
N LYS A 496 1.76 -15.26 21.26
CA LYS A 496 2.02 -16.46 20.45
C LYS A 496 0.95 -16.62 19.36
N PHE A 497 -0.33 -16.61 19.71
CA PHE A 497 -1.40 -16.68 18.70
C PHE A 497 -1.40 -15.49 17.75
N LEU A 498 -1.10 -14.30 18.28
CA LEU A 498 -1.02 -13.12 17.44
C LEU A 498 0.11 -13.22 16.40
N SER A 499 1.24 -13.85 16.76
CA SER A 499 2.37 -14.09 15.86
C SER A 499 2.05 -15.09 14.74
N GLU A 500 1.07 -15.99 14.95
CA GLU A 500 0.52 -16.86 13.90
C GLU A 500 -0.33 -16.07 12.90
N ALA A 501 -1.15 -15.12 13.38
CA ALA A 501 -1.99 -14.28 12.53
C ALA A 501 -1.20 -13.19 11.78
N TYR A 502 -0.16 -12.65 12.41
CA TYR A 502 0.62 -11.50 11.93
C TYR A 502 2.13 -11.75 12.05
N PRO A 503 2.67 -12.77 11.36
CA PRO A 503 4.10 -13.10 11.45
C PRO A 503 5.00 -11.94 10.99
N GLU A 504 4.53 -11.12 10.05
CA GLU A 504 5.26 -9.96 9.55
C GLU A 504 5.28 -8.77 10.53
N ARG A 505 4.48 -8.84 11.61
CA ARG A 505 4.32 -7.81 12.65
C ARG A 505 4.85 -8.25 14.01
N ILE A 506 5.66 -9.32 14.04
CA ILE A 506 6.55 -9.60 15.17
C ILE A 506 7.50 -8.41 15.32
N ALA A 507 7.66 -7.91 16.53
CA ALA A 507 8.30 -6.64 16.81
C ALA A 507 9.35 -6.80 17.92
N GLN A 508 10.53 -6.22 17.71
CA GLN A 508 11.60 -6.16 18.70
C GLN A 508 11.85 -4.71 19.11
N GLN A 509 12.01 -4.48 20.41
CA GLN A 509 12.33 -3.17 20.94
C GLN A 509 13.71 -2.70 20.43
N ILE A 510 13.81 -1.47 19.92
CA ILE A 510 15.07 -0.95 19.33
C ILE A 510 16.08 -0.63 20.44
N GLU A 511 15.62 0.04 21.50
CA GLU A 511 16.41 0.41 22.66
C GLU A 511 15.64 0.03 23.93
N LYS A 512 16.35 -0.43 24.97
CA LYS A 512 15.70 -0.86 26.21
C LYS A 512 14.83 0.25 26.80
N GLN A 513 13.60 -0.10 27.16
CA GLN A 513 12.60 0.81 27.74
C GLN A 513 12.21 2.00 26.84
N ASN A 514 12.44 1.89 25.53
CA ASN A 514 11.94 2.84 24.55
C ASN A 514 10.58 2.39 23.99
N GLU A 515 9.74 3.34 23.61
CA GLU A 515 8.42 3.08 23.01
C GLU A 515 8.50 2.59 21.55
N ARG A 516 9.71 2.56 20.97
CA ARG A 516 9.97 2.21 19.56
C ARG A 516 10.33 0.74 19.36
N TYR A 517 9.65 0.12 18.40
CA TYR A 517 9.82 -1.27 18.01
C TYR A 517 10.04 -1.39 16.51
N LYS A 518 10.93 -2.28 16.10
CA LYS A 518 11.13 -2.68 14.71
C LYS A 518 10.35 -3.96 14.42
N LEU A 519 9.48 -3.91 13.42
CA LEU A 519 8.70 -5.04 12.93
C LEU A 519 9.54 -5.96 12.02
N ALA A 520 9.14 -7.23 11.91
CA ALA A 520 9.73 -8.21 11.00
C ALA A 520 9.64 -7.77 9.53
N ASN A 521 8.60 -7.02 9.14
CA ASN A 521 8.53 -6.40 7.81
C ASN A 521 9.49 -5.19 7.62
N GLY A 522 10.28 -4.83 8.63
CA GLY A 522 11.32 -3.81 8.58
C GLY A 522 10.90 -2.42 9.06
N ARG A 523 9.59 -2.18 9.25
CA ARG A 523 9.08 -0.87 9.69
C ARG A 523 9.32 -0.62 11.17
N VAL A 524 9.33 0.66 11.53
CA VAL A 524 9.36 1.09 12.92
C VAL A 524 7.97 1.56 13.34
N VAL A 525 7.54 1.10 14.51
CA VAL A 525 6.29 1.51 15.15
C VAL A 525 6.54 1.96 16.57
N ARG A 526 5.66 2.81 17.09
CA ARG A 526 5.70 3.34 18.44
C ARG A 526 4.44 2.95 19.21
N LEU A 527 4.61 2.54 20.47
CA LEU A 527 3.51 2.35 21.42
C LEU A 527 2.88 3.70 21.82
N PRO A 528 1.64 3.71 22.33
CA PRO A 528 1.10 4.88 23.03
C PRO A 528 2.00 5.32 24.21
N ASP A 529 1.96 6.61 24.54
CA ASP A 529 2.73 7.14 25.65
C ASP A 529 2.33 6.43 26.96
N HIS A 530 3.33 6.04 27.77
CA HIS A 530 3.14 5.35 29.04
C HIS A 530 2.45 3.96 28.97
N ASP A 531 2.43 3.33 27.79
CA ASP A 531 1.88 1.99 27.64
C ASP A 531 2.71 0.95 28.45
N PRO A 532 2.08 0.04 29.21
CA PRO A 532 2.80 -0.96 30.00
C PRO A 532 3.67 -1.89 29.15
N LEU A 533 3.34 -2.10 27.87
CA LEU A 533 4.11 -2.94 26.95
C LEU A 533 5.52 -2.42 26.65
N VAL A 534 5.89 -1.20 27.06
CA VAL A 534 7.27 -0.69 26.95
C VAL A 534 8.29 -1.55 27.72
N ARG A 535 7.84 -2.34 28.69
CA ARG A 535 8.69 -3.25 29.48
C ARG A 535 9.07 -4.52 28.74
N GLU A 536 8.36 -4.84 27.66
CA GLU A 536 8.46 -6.10 26.95
C GLU A 536 9.41 -5.97 25.76
N SER A 537 10.46 -6.81 25.68
CA SER A 537 11.43 -6.69 24.58
C SER A 537 10.88 -7.17 23.24
N TRP A 538 9.86 -8.03 23.27
CA TRP A 538 9.28 -8.67 22.10
C TRP A 538 7.76 -8.57 22.16
N LEU A 539 7.16 -8.08 21.07
CA LEU A 539 5.73 -7.96 20.91
C LEU A 539 5.31 -8.60 19.58
N CYS A 540 4.04 -8.94 19.46
CA CYS A 540 3.39 -9.05 18.15
C CYS A 540 2.31 -7.98 18.05
N VAL A 541 2.22 -7.31 16.90
CA VAL A 541 1.29 -6.18 16.70
C VAL A 541 0.11 -6.60 15.83
N ALA A 542 -1.10 -6.51 16.40
CA ALA A 542 -2.36 -6.81 15.71
C ALA A 542 -2.84 -5.63 14.87
N GLN A 543 -2.86 -4.45 15.48
CA GLN A 543 -3.42 -3.23 14.89
C GLN A 543 -2.41 -2.08 14.99
N LEU A 544 -2.18 -1.42 13.85
CA LEU A 544 -1.27 -0.29 13.73
C LEU A 544 -1.72 0.69 12.64
N ASP A 545 -1.29 1.94 12.75
CA ASP A 545 -1.22 2.86 11.61
C ASP A 545 0.19 2.78 11.00
N ALA A 546 0.29 2.80 9.67
CA ALA A 546 1.57 2.79 8.98
C ALA A 546 2.36 4.10 9.17
N GLY A 547 1.67 5.18 9.52
CA GLY A 547 2.26 6.51 9.61
C GLY A 547 2.63 7.08 8.23
N THR A 548 2.70 8.40 8.10
CA THR A 548 3.02 9.08 6.83
C THR A 548 4.47 9.55 6.73
N LYS A 549 5.22 9.57 7.84
CA LYS A 549 6.60 10.10 7.94
C LYS A 549 7.52 9.24 8.82
N GLY A 550 7.62 7.95 8.53
CA GLY A 550 8.70 7.08 9.01
C GLY A 550 8.40 6.19 10.22
N GLU A 551 7.48 6.59 11.11
CA GLU A 551 7.08 5.78 12.29
C GLU A 551 5.56 5.58 12.33
N GLY A 552 5.14 4.32 12.49
CA GLY A 552 3.74 3.96 12.70
C GLY A 552 3.33 4.01 14.17
N LYS A 553 2.02 3.96 14.46
CA LYS A 553 1.48 3.89 15.82
C LYS A 553 0.83 2.54 16.08
N VAL A 554 1.14 1.92 17.21
CA VAL A 554 0.50 0.67 17.65
C VAL A 554 -0.83 1.00 18.36
N PHE A 555 -1.88 0.27 18.01
CA PHE A 555 -3.19 0.33 18.68
C PHE A 555 -3.53 -0.93 19.45
N LEU A 556 -3.01 -2.08 19.01
CA LEU A 556 -3.28 -3.37 19.65
C LEU A 556 -2.08 -4.31 19.43
N ALA A 557 -1.54 -4.87 20.51
CA ALA A 557 -0.39 -5.76 20.53
C ALA A 557 -0.42 -6.67 21.77
N ALA A 558 0.41 -7.71 21.79
CA ALA A 558 0.62 -8.54 22.96
C ALA A 558 2.10 -8.92 23.07
N PRO A 559 2.64 -9.14 24.28
CA PRO A 559 4.00 -9.65 24.45
C PRO A 559 4.12 -11.05 23.91
N VAL A 560 5.30 -11.41 23.40
CA VAL A 560 5.58 -12.76 22.88
C VAL A 560 6.91 -13.27 23.42
N HIS A 561 6.95 -14.54 23.80
CA HIS A 561 8.19 -15.16 24.28
C HIS A 561 9.12 -15.46 23.10
N LEU A 562 10.43 -15.23 23.27
CA LEU A 562 11.39 -15.43 22.18
C LEU A 562 11.42 -16.89 21.69
N ASP A 563 11.30 -17.85 22.61
CA ASP A 563 11.32 -19.29 22.28
C ASP A 563 10.20 -19.69 21.31
N ASP A 564 9.01 -19.08 21.44
CA ASP A 564 7.89 -19.32 20.51
C ASP A 564 8.20 -18.83 19.08
N LEU A 565 9.18 -17.93 18.93
CA LEU A 565 9.56 -17.36 17.65
C LEU A 565 10.77 -18.06 17.01
N MET A 566 11.51 -18.88 17.76
CA MET A 566 12.80 -19.42 17.34
C MET A 566 12.70 -20.40 16.17
N GLU A 567 11.56 -21.08 16.02
CA GLU A 567 11.28 -21.97 14.88
C GLU A 567 11.11 -21.20 13.56
N ARG A 568 10.69 -19.93 13.63
CA ARG A 568 10.51 -19.05 12.46
C ARG A 568 11.80 -18.35 12.04
N ALA A 569 12.81 -18.37 12.90
CA ALA A 569 14.01 -17.59 12.69
C ALA A 569 14.98 -18.29 11.72
N GLN A 570 15.36 -17.60 10.66
CA GLN A 570 16.24 -18.10 9.60
C GLN A 570 17.65 -17.54 9.79
N GLU A 571 18.68 -18.34 9.50
CA GLU A 571 20.07 -17.84 9.45
C GLU A 571 20.32 -17.12 8.12
N LYS A 572 20.92 -15.94 8.20
CA LYS A 572 21.37 -15.18 7.03
C LYS A 572 22.76 -14.61 7.28
N GLU A 573 23.63 -14.76 6.29
CA GLU A 573 24.93 -14.09 6.31
C GLU A 573 24.73 -12.58 6.07
N ALA A 574 25.28 -11.78 6.99
CA ALA A 574 25.28 -10.33 6.91
C ALA A 574 26.73 -9.86 6.88
N VAL A 575 27.16 -9.41 5.70
CA VAL A 575 28.49 -8.84 5.47
C VAL A 575 28.28 -7.39 5.07
N ARG A 576 28.91 -6.47 5.80
CA ARG A 576 28.76 -5.02 5.57
C ARG A 576 30.05 -4.29 5.87
N TRP A 577 30.20 -3.13 5.26
CA TRP A 577 31.22 -2.15 5.64
C TRP A 577 30.71 -1.31 6.81
N ASP A 578 31.42 -1.35 7.93
CA ASP A 578 31.16 -0.46 9.06
C ASP A 578 31.94 0.84 8.85
N LYS A 579 31.25 1.90 8.42
CA LYS A 579 31.84 3.20 8.10
C LYS A 579 32.51 3.87 9.30
N GLU A 580 31.92 3.73 10.49
CA GLU A 580 32.45 4.33 11.72
C GLU A 580 33.75 3.64 12.15
N ARG A 581 33.78 2.30 12.09
CA ARG A 581 34.97 1.51 12.40
C ARG A 581 35.98 1.44 11.24
N GLY A 582 35.55 1.77 10.03
CA GLY A 582 36.34 1.66 8.80
C GLY A 582 36.79 0.23 8.51
N MET A 583 35.91 -0.76 8.72
CA MET A 583 36.25 -2.17 8.52
C MET A 583 35.07 -3.02 8.04
N LEU A 584 35.40 -4.13 7.39
CA LEU A 584 34.47 -5.17 6.99
C LEU A 584 34.02 -5.94 8.24
N VAL A 585 32.71 -6.00 8.46
CA VAL A 585 32.09 -6.76 9.54
C VAL A 585 31.24 -7.86 8.92
N ALA A 586 31.46 -9.09 9.38
CA ALA A 586 30.75 -10.25 8.89
C ALA A 586 30.19 -11.07 10.06
N SER A 587 28.90 -11.36 9.97
CA SER A 587 28.19 -12.15 10.98
C SER A 587 27.13 -13.02 10.35
N VAL A 588 26.84 -14.15 10.98
CA VAL A 588 25.60 -14.89 10.75
C VAL A 588 24.57 -14.33 11.71
N GLU A 589 23.53 -13.71 11.15
CA GLU A 589 22.38 -13.19 11.88
C GLU A 589 21.26 -14.24 11.81
N LYS A 590 20.76 -14.67 12.97
CA LYS A 590 19.50 -15.41 13.05
C LYS A 590 18.37 -14.39 13.12
N ARG A 591 17.46 -14.39 12.14
CA ARG A 591 16.50 -13.31 11.91
C ARG A 591 15.07 -13.80 11.72
N ILE A 592 14.12 -12.98 12.14
CA ILE A 592 12.70 -13.12 11.82
C ILE A 592 12.36 -11.94 10.92
N GLY A 593 12.29 -12.20 9.61
CA GLY A 593 12.28 -11.13 8.62
C GLY A 593 13.46 -10.18 8.80
N ASN A 594 13.18 -8.92 9.07
CA ASN A 594 14.17 -7.86 9.24
C ASN A 594 14.67 -7.69 10.68
N VAL A 595 14.12 -8.43 11.64
CA VAL A 595 14.48 -8.36 13.06
C VAL A 595 15.57 -9.37 13.38
N VAL A 596 16.61 -8.96 14.10
CA VAL A 596 17.76 -9.82 14.45
C VAL A 596 17.56 -10.38 15.85
N VAL A 597 17.46 -11.69 15.95
CA VAL A 597 17.28 -12.42 17.21
C VAL A 597 18.63 -12.62 17.91
N SER A 598 19.62 -13.09 17.16
CA SER A 598 20.97 -13.34 17.67
C SER A 598 21.99 -13.21 16.55
N THR A 599 23.21 -12.82 16.91
CA THR A 599 24.31 -12.63 15.97
C THR A 599 25.52 -13.42 16.42
N ARG A 600 26.17 -14.14 15.50
CA ARG A 600 27.46 -14.81 15.72
C ARG A 600 28.47 -14.41 14.63
N PRO A 601 29.77 -14.31 14.92
CA PRO A 601 30.79 -13.98 13.91
C PRO A 601 30.79 -14.98 12.74
N LEU A 602 30.88 -14.48 11.52
CA LEU A 602 31.07 -15.33 10.33
C LEU A 602 32.57 -15.62 10.15
N GLN A 603 32.93 -16.89 10.08
CA GLN A 603 34.33 -17.33 10.04
C GLN A 603 34.99 -17.13 8.67
N LYS A 604 34.23 -17.30 7.58
CA LYS A 604 34.71 -17.20 6.21
C LYS A 604 33.71 -16.41 5.37
N ILE A 605 34.19 -15.36 4.72
CA ILE A 605 33.42 -14.54 3.78
C ILE A 605 33.73 -15.05 2.38
N SER A 606 32.73 -15.27 1.54
CA SER A 606 32.96 -15.59 0.13
C SER A 606 33.65 -14.40 -0.57
N GLU A 607 34.49 -14.69 -1.54
CA GLU A 607 35.23 -13.65 -2.26
C GLU A 607 34.29 -12.70 -3.02
N GLU A 608 33.24 -13.25 -3.63
CA GLU A 608 32.20 -12.49 -4.33
C GLU A 608 31.49 -11.47 -3.42
N ILE A 609 31.02 -11.88 -2.24
CA ILE A 609 30.34 -10.99 -1.29
C ILE A 609 31.31 -9.92 -0.77
N ARG A 610 32.56 -10.31 -0.48
CA ARG A 610 33.59 -9.36 -0.04
C ARG A 610 33.83 -8.27 -1.08
N ILE A 611 34.10 -8.67 -2.33
CA ILE A 611 34.36 -7.73 -3.43
C ILE A 611 33.18 -6.77 -3.56
N HIS A 612 31.96 -7.30 -3.62
CA HIS A 612 30.75 -6.49 -3.76
C HIS A 612 30.60 -5.46 -2.64
N VAL A 613 30.71 -5.87 -1.37
CA VAL A 613 30.57 -4.98 -0.20
C VAL A 613 31.66 -3.90 -0.14
N LEU A 614 32.90 -4.25 -0.53
CA LEU A 614 34.01 -3.29 -0.55
C LEU A 614 33.91 -2.31 -1.72
N CYS A 615 33.40 -2.74 -2.88
CA CYS A 615 33.07 -1.86 -4.00
C CYS A 615 31.92 -0.91 -3.64
N ASP A 616 30.89 -1.38 -2.93
CA ASP A 616 29.83 -0.52 -2.40
C ASP A 616 30.36 0.51 -1.40
N ALA A 617 31.28 0.11 -0.51
CA ALA A 617 31.95 1.03 0.40
C ALA A 617 32.72 2.13 -0.36
N LEU A 618 33.40 1.77 -1.45
CA LEU A 618 34.09 2.71 -2.33
C LEU A 618 33.11 3.67 -3.01
N ARG A 619 31.94 3.19 -3.48
CA ARG A 619 30.90 4.05 -4.06
C ARG A 619 30.32 5.04 -3.06
N GLU A 620 30.11 4.61 -1.82
CA GLU A 620 29.53 5.46 -0.77
C GLU A 620 30.52 6.49 -0.20
N GLU A 621 31.78 6.10 0.01
CA GLU A 621 32.82 6.98 0.57
C GLU A 621 33.61 7.75 -0.50
N GLY A 622 33.47 7.37 -1.77
CA GLY A 622 34.12 7.98 -2.92
C GLY A 622 35.57 7.52 -3.15
N ILE A 623 36.17 8.00 -4.23
CA ILE A 623 37.51 7.56 -4.68
C ILE A 623 38.62 7.83 -3.64
N ARG A 624 38.38 8.77 -2.72
CA ARG A 624 39.28 9.14 -1.61
C ARG A 624 39.44 8.04 -0.56
N LEU A 625 38.63 6.98 -0.60
CA LEU A 625 38.88 5.79 0.20
C LEU A 625 40.21 5.11 -0.19
N LEU A 626 40.63 5.30 -1.45
CA LEU A 626 41.92 4.90 -1.99
C LEU A 626 42.98 5.99 -1.70
N ASP A 627 44.28 5.64 -1.78
CA ASP A 627 45.38 6.61 -1.69
C ASP A 627 45.53 7.44 -2.99
N TRP A 628 44.48 8.21 -3.33
CA TRP A 628 44.38 8.94 -4.57
C TRP A 628 45.20 10.24 -4.56
N SER A 629 46.47 10.12 -4.97
CA SER A 629 47.41 11.25 -5.10
C SER A 629 47.17 12.18 -6.30
N ASP A 630 47.87 13.32 -6.32
CA ASP A 630 47.89 14.26 -7.44
C ASP A 630 48.39 13.63 -8.76
N GLU A 631 49.27 12.62 -8.68
CA GLU A 631 49.79 11.91 -9.86
C GLU A 631 48.68 11.08 -10.54
N HIS A 632 47.80 10.44 -9.76
CA HIS A 632 46.65 9.72 -10.30
C HIS A 632 45.62 10.66 -10.93
N THR A 633 45.43 11.83 -10.32
CA THR A 633 44.56 12.88 -10.88
C THR A 633 45.11 13.37 -12.22
N GLU A 634 46.41 13.63 -12.30
CA GLU A 634 47.07 14.03 -13.55
C GLU A 634 46.96 12.95 -14.63
N TRP A 635 47.19 11.68 -14.27
CA TRP A 635 47.00 10.54 -15.16
C TRP A 635 45.56 10.46 -15.71
N GLN A 636 44.57 10.57 -14.82
CA GLN A 636 43.15 10.54 -15.16
C GLN A 636 42.80 11.65 -16.15
N THR A 637 43.22 12.88 -15.87
CA THR A 637 42.90 14.04 -16.71
C THR A 637 43.53 13.97 -18.09
N ARG A 638 44.78 13.49 -18.18
CA ARG A 638 45.47 13.29 -19.48
C ARG A 638 44.75 12.24 -20.34
N LEU A 639 44.29 11.16 -19.73
CA LEU A 639 43.55 10.10 -20.41
C LEU A 639 42.18 10.61 -20.89
N MET A 640 41.45 11.34 -20.05
CA MET A 640 40.17 11.96 -20.42
C MET A 640 40.33 12.97 -21.57
N CYS A 641 41.42 13.76 -21.59
CA CYS A 641 41.76 14.61 -22.73
C CYS A 641 41.95 13.80 -24.03
N LEU A 642 42.70 12.70 -24.00
CA LEU A 642 42.92 11.87 -25.20
C LEU A 642 41.65 11.20 -25.69
N ARG A 643 40.77 10.77 -24.78
CA ARG A 643 39.43 10.27 -25.13
C ARG A 643 38.61 11.32 -25.89
N THR A 644 38.67 12.59 -25.49
CA THR A 644 38.00 13.69 -26.19
C THR A 644 38.69 14.06 -27.51
N TRP A 645 40.03 14.09 -27.54
CA TRP A 645 40.78 14.52 -28.73
C TRP A 645 40.93 13.44 -29.80
N ARG A 646 40.76 12.17 -29.44
CA ARG A 646 40.89 10.99 -30.32
C ARG A 646 39.72 10.01 -30.10
N PRO A 647 38.48 10.39 -30.44
CA PRO A 647 37.33 9.50 -30.32
C PRO A 647 37.48 8.20 -31.12
N GLU A 648 38.35 8.16 -32.12
CA GLU A 648 38.64 7.00 -32.97
C GLU A 648 39.55 5.93 -32.32
N GLU A 649 40.27 6.25 -31.24
CA GLU A 649 41.25 5.35 -30.61
C GLU A 649 40.73 4.62 -29.35
N GLU A 650 39.43 4.75 -29.05
CA GLU A 650 38.73 4.04 -27.95
C GLU A 650 39.41 4.13 -26.57
N TRP A 651 40.04 5.27 -26.24
CA TRP A 651 40.60 5.53 -24.91
C TRP A 651 39.55 5.31 -23.80
N PRO A 652 39.85 4.56 -22.73
CA PRO A 652 38.85 4.20 -21.72
C PRO A 652 38.30 5.42 -20.98
N ASP A 653 37.06 5.32 -20.51
CA ASP A 653 36.47 6.33 -19.64
C ASP A 653 36.92 6.05 -18.20
N VAL A 654 37.77 6.94 -17.68
CA VAL A 654 38.32 6.85 -16.32
C VAL A 654 37.79 7.98 -15.44
N SER A 655 36.66 8.58 -15.80
CA SER A 655 35.98 9.54 -14.92
C SER A 655 35.66 8.91 -13.57
N GLU A 656 35.61 9.72 -12.51
CA GLU A 656 35.32 9.22 -11.15
C GLU A 656 33.99 8.45 -11.12
N GLU A 657 32.94 8.96 -11.77
CA GLU A 657 31.64 8.29 -11.89
C GLU A 657 31.79 6.89 -12.52
N LYS A 658 32.54 6.78 -13.62
CA LYS A 658 32.74 5.49 -14.30
C LYS A 658 33.59 4.53 -13.46
N LEU A 659 34.65 5.01 -12.82
CA LEU A 659 35.51 4.19 -11.96
C LEU A 659 34.75 3.65 -10.74
N LEU A 660 33.89 4.46 -10.13
CA LEU A 660 33.02 4.02 -9.02
C LEU A 660 31.95 3.03 -9.50
N ALA A 661 31.36 3.25 -10.68
CA ALA A 661 30.36 2.35 -11.24
C ALA A 661 30.94 0.98 -11.60
N SER A 662 32.17 0.93 -12.12
CA SER A 662 32.86 -0.29 -12.59
C SER A 662 33.88 -0.87 -11.59
N ALA A 663 33.80 -0.49 -10.32
CA ALA A 663 34.77 -0.89 -9.29
C ALA A 663 34.99 -2.42 -9.20
N GLU A 664 33.96 -3.24 -9.38
CA GLU A 664 34.08 -4.71 -9.34
C GLU A 664 34.95 -5.23 -10.49
N GLU A 665 34.97 -4.56 -11.63
CA GLU A 665 35.73 -5.00 -12.81
C GLU A 665 37.22 -4.71 -12.66
N TRP A 666 37.57 -3.47 -12.27
CA TRP A 666 38.97 -3.03 -12.26
C TRP A 666 39.65 -3.19 -10.91
N LEU A 667 38.92 -2.99 -9.81
CA LEU A 667 39.46 -3.07 -8.46
C LEU A 667 39.18 -4.42 -7.83
N GLY A 668 38.04 -5.05 -8.15
CA GLY A 668 37.59 -6.33 -7.57
C GLY A 668 38.66 -7.41 -7.44
N PRO A 669 39.46 -7.71 -8.48
CA PRO A 669 40.53 -8.71 -8.41
C PRO A 669 41.59 -8.46 -7.32
N PHE A 670 41.73 -7.22 -6.86
CA PHE A 670 42.73 -6.80 -5.87
C PHE A 670 42.17 -6.67 -4.45
N LEU A 671 40.87 -6.89 -4.24
CA LEU A 671 40.19 -6.69 -2.94
C LEU A 671 40.19 -7.92 -2.02
N SER A 672 40.76 -9.05 -2.45
CA SER A 672 40.72 -10.32 -1.69
C SER A 672 41.28 -10.22 -0.27
N GLN A 673 42.32 -9.39 -0.06
CA GLN A 673 42.98 -9.17 1.23
C GLN A 673 42.49 -7.91 1.97
N VAL A 674 41.59 -7.13 1.39
CA VAL A 674 41.12 -5.87 1.97
C VAL A 674 40.07 -6.17 3.05
N SER A 675 40.26 -5.59 4.23
CA SER A 675 39.35 -5.74 5.37
C SER A 675 39.14 -4.45 6.17
N LYS A 676 40.06 -3.49 6.07
CA LYS A 676 40.06 -2.22 6.79
C LYS A 676 40.36 -1.06 5.84
N ARG A 677 40.02 0.17 6.26
CA ARG A 677 40.26 1.39 5.47
C ARG A 677 41.72 1.53 5.08
N ILE A 678 42.64 1.18 5.98
CA ILE A 678 44.08 1.21 5.72
C ILE A 678 44.52 0.22 4.62
N ASP A 679 43.78 -0.86 4.40
CA ASP A 679 44.12 -1.85 3.37
C ASP A 679 43.81 -1.29 1.96
N PHE A 680 42.75 -0.49 1.80
CA PHE A 680 42.47 0.23 0.55
C PHE A 680 43.61 1.19 0.18
N GLN A 681 44.17 1.89 1.18
CA GLN A 681 45.28 2.82 0.98
C GLN A 681 46.61 2.12 0.65
N ARG A 682 46.71 0.82 0.90
CA ARG A 682 47.91 0.01 0.59
C ARG A 682 47.88 -0.61 -0.80
N LEU A 683 46.79 -0.48 -1.53
CA LEU A 683 46.67 -0.99 -2.89
C LEU A 683 47.64 -0.23 -3.80
N ASP A 684 48.34 -0.95 -4.68
CA ASP A 684 49.18 -0.36 -5.70
C ASP A 684 48.30 0.20 -6.84
N LEU A 685 47.73 1.38 -6.59
CA LEU A 685 46.82 2.04 -7.52
C LEU A 685 47.48 2.32 -8.86
N GLN A 686 48.78 2.61 -8.90
CA GLN A 686 49.48 2.89 -10.15
C GLN A 686 49.44 1.66 -11.06
N THR A 687 49.77 0.48 -10.54
CA THR A 687 49.71 -0.77 -11.31
C THR A 687 48.27 -1.11 -11.71
N ILE A 688 47.32 -0.94 -10.79
CA ILE A 688 45.91 -1.25 -11.03
C ILE A 688 45.32 -0.34 -12.12
N LEU A 689 45.52 0.98 -12.04
CA LEU A 689 45.02 1.93 -13.03
C LEU A 689 45.69 1.74 -14.39
N THR A 690 46.97 1.36 -14.42
CA THR A 690 47.66 1.05 -15.69
C THR A 690 47.03 -0.19 -16.36
N SER A 691 46.50 -1.14 -15.60
CA SER A 691 45.81 -2.32 -16.16
C SER A 691 44.48 -2.00 -16.87
N LEU A 692 43.90 -0.82 -16.63
CA LEU A 692 42.72 -0.33 -17.37
C LEU A 692 43.04 0.04 -18.82
N LEU A 693 44.31 0.30 -19.14
CA LEU A 693 44.73 0.65 -20.48
C LEU A 693 44.91 -0.61 -21.34
N PRO A 694 44.26 -0.68 -22.52
CA PRO A 694 44.59 -1.66 -23.55
C PRO A 694 46.08 -1.63 -23.86
N TRP A 695 46.64 -2.80 -24.16
CA TRP A 695 48.08 -2.94 -24.38
C TRP A 695 48.60 -2.06 -25.53
N GLU A 696 47.77 -1.80 -26.53
CA GLU A 696 48.06 -0.95 -27.69
C GLU A 696 48.13 0.55 -27.37
N LEU A 697 47.56 0.97 -26.23
CA LEU A 697 47.57 2.34 -25.73
C LEU A 697 48.66 2.57 -24.68
N ASN A 698 49.24 1.50 -24.13
CA ASN A 698 50.36 1.60 -23.20
C ASN A 698 51.56 2.29 -23.85
N GLY A 699 52.13 3.27 -23.13
CA GLY A 699 53.23 4.10 -23.61
C GLY A 699 52.83 5.20 -24.62
N LYS A 700 51.61 5.18 -25.18
CA LYS A 700 51.12 6.30 -26.02
C LYS A 700 50.71 7.51 -25.19
N LEU A 701 50.23 7.32 -23.97
CA LEU A 701 49.79 8.41 -23.08
C LEU A 701 50.90 9.45 -22.88
N ASP A 702 52.12 9.02 -22.55
CA ASP A 702 53.27 9.92 -22.35
C ASP A 702 53.74 10.58 -23.64
N LYS A 703 53.54 9.94 -24.79
CA LYS A 703 53.89 10.51 -26.10
C LYS A 703 52.86 11.53 -26.58
N LEU A 704 51.57 11.24 -26.43
CA LEU A 704 50.47 12.03 -26.98
C LEU A 704 50.06 13.18 -26.05
N ALA A 705 50.06 12.94 -24.75
CA ALA A 705 49.73 13.93 -23.72
C ALA A 705 50.80 13.89 -22.62
N PRO A 706 52.02 14.39 -22.84
CA PRO A 706 53.10 14.33 -21.85
C PRO A 706 52.79 15.13 -20.57
N ALA A 707 53.25 14.66 -19.42
CA ALA A 707 53.15 15.38 -18.14
C ALA A 707 53.96 16.71 -18.13
N LYS A 708 55.11 16.70 -18.81
CA LYS A 708 56.04 17.83 -18.89
C LYS A 708 56.58 17.98 -20.30
N LEU A 709 56.81 19.22 -20.73
CA LEU A 709 57.41 19.54 -22.02
C LEU A 709 58.74 20.26 -21.84
N GLN A 710 59.72 19.92 -22.68
CA GLN A 710 60.99 20.63 -22.72
C GLN A 710 60.85 21.94 -23.52
N VAL A 711 61.26 23.06 -22.93
CA VAL A 711 61.31 24.37 -23.60
C VAL A 711 62.75 24.71 -24.04
N PRO A 712 62.99 25.70 -24.92
CA PRO A 712 64.31 25.99 -25.46
C PRO A 712 65.43 26.23 -24.44
N SER A 713 65.10 26.71 -23.23
CA SER A 713 66.06 26.84 -22.12
C SER A 713 66.59 25.49 -21.58
N GLY A 714 66.03 24.36 -22.02
CA GLY A 714 66.27 23.02 -21.53
C GLY A 714 65.41 22.62 -20.32
N SER A 715 64.60 23.52 -19.76
CA SER A 715 63.71 23.24 -18.63
C SER A 715 62.54 22.32 -19.02
N MET A 716 62.16 21.42 -18.12
CA MET A 716 60.94 20.60 -18.23
C MET A 716 59.79 21.28 -17.49
N ILE A 717 58.82 21.82 -18.22
CA ILE A 717 57.69 22.57 -17.66
C ILE A 717 56.45 21.69 -17.60
N LYS A 718 55.75 21.68 -16.47
CA LYS A 718 54.51 20.89 -16.26
C LYS A 718 53.39 21.42 -17.16
N LEU A 719 52.61 20.50 -17.73
CA LEU A 719 51.38 20.78 -18.44
C LEU A 719 50.19 20.52 -17.51
N THR A 720 49.25 21.46 -17.46
CA THR A 720 47.98 21.31 -16.75
C THR A 720 46.90 20.95 -17.76
N TYR A 721 46.28 19.80 -17.57
CA TYR A 721 45.19 19.27 -18.41
C TYR A 721 43.83 19.47 -17.73
N PHE A 722 42.74 19.29 -18.47
CA PHE A 722 41.38 19.43 -17.94
C PHE A 722 40.46 18.28 -18.43
N ASN A 723 39.60 17.76 -17.54
CA ASN A 723 38.82 16.54 -17.80
C ASN A 723 37.84 16.67 -18.99
N ASP A 724 37.46 17.89 -19.35
CA ASP A 724 36.55 18.20 -20.46
C ASP A 724 37.26 18.30 -21.83
N GLY A 725 38.57 18.02 -21.87
CA GLY A 725 39.37 18.08 -23.10
C GLY A 725 39.69 19.50 -23.54
N GLN A 726 39.57 20.50 -22.67
CA GLN A 726 40.10 21.84 -22.94
C GLN A 726 41.60 21.81 -23.24
N LEU A 727 42.06 22.87 -23.92
CA LEU A 727 43.46 23.00 -24.29
C LEU A 727 44.35 23.02 -23.03
N PRO A 728 45.45 22.25 -23.02
CA PRO A 728 46.34 22.22 -21.88
C PRO A 728 47.06 23.57 -21.72
N ILE A 729 47.33 23.93 -20.47
CA ILE A 729 48.01 25.16 -20.10
C ILE A 729 49.46 24.85 -19.72
N MET A 730 50.39 25.65 -20.21
CA MET A 730 51.79 25.65 -19.77
C MET A 730 52.15 27.00 -19.18
N GLU A 731 52.41 27.02 -17.88
CA GLU A 731 52.89 28.19 -17.15
C GLU A 731 54.41 28.27 -17.27
N VAL A 732 54.89 29.15 -18.13
CA VAL A 732 56.32 29.24 -18.48
C VAL A 732 56.80 30.67 -18.44
N ARG A 733 58.01 30.90 -17.93
CA ARG A 733 58.61 32.23 -17.94
C ARG A 733 58.93 32.65 -19.36
N LEU A 734 58.60 33.89 -19.70
CA LEU A 734 58.75 34.45 -21.04
C LEU A 734 60.15 34.24 -21.64
N GLN A 735 61.19 34.46 -20.82
CA GLN A 735 62.60 34.32 -21.20
C GLN A 735 63.06 32.88 -21.51
N GLU A 736 62.28 31.87 -21.10
CA GLU A 736 62.57 30.47 -21.42
C GLU A 736 62.04 30.05 -22.80
N MET A 737 61.25 30.92 -23.43
CA MET A 737 60.61 30.70 -24.73
C MET A 737 61.30 31.44 -25.89
N PHE A 738 62.36 32.23 -25.62
CA PHE A 738 63.12 32.89 -26.67
C PHE A 738 63.72 31.87 -27.66
N GLY A 739 63.83 32.26 -28.93
CA GLY A 739 64.27 31.35 -29.97
C GLY A 739 63.19 30.38 -30.47
N LEU A 740 62.02 30.32 -29.83
CA LEU A 740 60.92 29.47 -30.29
C LEU A 740 59.99 30.24 -31.24
N LEU A 741 60.00 29.79 -32.50
CA LEU A 741 59.24 30.40 -33.59
C LEU A 741 57.74 30.13 -33.53
N GLU A 742 57.35 28.91 -33.17
CA GLU A 742 55.96 28.44 -33.23
C GLU A 742 55.50 27.95 -31.85
N THR A 743 54.20 28.07 -31.56
CA THR A 743 53.62 27.57 -30.30
C THR A 743 53.86 26.05 -30.20
N PRO A 744 54.36 25.53 -29.05
CA PRO A 744 54.49 24.09 -28.85
C PRO A 744 53.16 23.37 -29.05
N THR A 745 53.23 22.20 -29.68
CA THR A 745 52.07 21.33 -29.90
C THR A 745 52.31 19.96 -29.26
N ILE A 746 51.22 19.35 -28.79
CA ILE A 746 51.19 17.96 -28.33
C ILE A 746 50.21 17.18 -29.20
N ASN A 747 50.01 15.90 -28.86
CA ASN A 747 49.08 15.03 -29.55
C ASN A 747 49.37 14.95 -31.06
N GLU A 748 50.65 14.74 -31.40
CA GLU A 748 51.15 14.68 -32.79
C GLU A 748 50.84 15.96 -33.61
N GLY A 749 50.91 17.12 -32.97
CA GLY A 749 50.69 18.41 -33.63
C GLY A 749 49.24 18.87 -33.66
N ARG A 750 48.28 18.04 -33.22
CA ARG A 750 46.84 18.35 -33.26
C ARG A 750 46.42 19.41 -32.26
N ILE A 751 47.10 19.49 -31.11
CA ILE A 751 46.71 20.35 -29.99
C ILE A 751 47.81 21.38 -29.71
N LYS A 752 47.49 22.66 -29.91
CA LYS A 752 48.34 23.79 -29.51
C LYS A 752 48.16 24.09 -28.03
N ILE A 753 49.26 24.20 -27.31
CA ILE A 753 49.27 24.51 -25.87
C ILE A 753 48.94 26.00 -25.67
N VAL A 754 48.15 26.30 -24.64
CA VAL A 754 47.93 27.68 -24.18
C VAL A 754 49.10 28.07 -23.28
N LEU A 755 49.84 29.10 -23.68
CA LEU A 755 51.00 29.60 -22.94
C LEU A 755 50.54 30.68 -21.97
N HIS A 756 50.72 30.42 -20.69
CA HIS A 756 50.69 31.44 -19.64
C HIS A 756 52.12 31.95 -19.47
N LEU A 757 52.45 33.01 -20.21
CA LEU A 757 53.77 33.61 -20.17
C LEU A 757 53.91 34.38 -18.84
N LEU A 758 54.95 34.03 -18.09
CA LEU A 758 55.22 34.58 -16.77
C LEU A 758 56.43 35.53 -16.77
N SER A 759 56.41 36.51 -15.87
CA SER A 759 57.58 37.32 -15.53
C SER A 759 58.63 36.50 -14.76
N PRO A 760 59.85 37.03 -14.55
CA PRO A 760 60.86 36.36 -13.71
C PRO A 760 60.38 36.08 -12.27
N GLY A 761 59.40 36.85 -11.78
CA GLY A 761 58.78 36.67 -10.47
C GLY A 761 57.52 35.80 -10.49
N TYR A 762 57.33 34.97 -11.51
CA TYR A 762 56.18 34.05 -11.67
C TYR A 762 54.81 34.75 -11.69
N LYS A 763 54.75 35.99 -12.16
CA LYS A 763 53.48 36.69 -12.37
C LYS A 763 53.05 36.56 -13.83
N PRO A 764 51.77 36.25 -14.13
CA PRO A 764 51.26 36.23 -15.50
C PRO A 764 51.46 37.59 -16.17
N VAL A 765 52.04 37.58 -17.37
CA VAL A 765 52.24 38.78 -18.20
C VAL A 765 51.41 38.75 -19.46
N GLN A 766 51.20 37.55 -20.04
CA GLN A 766 50.36 37.38 -21.22
C GLN A 766 49.86 35.93 -21.29
N VAL A 767 48.64 35.76 -21.78
CA VAL A 767 48.11 34.45 -22.19
C VAL A 767 48.03 34.44 -23.71
N THR A 768 48.61 33.42 -24.35
CA THR A 768 48.56 33.28 -25.82
C THR A 768 48.54 31.83 -26.28
N GLN A 769 47.85 31.55 -27.38
CA GLN A 769 47.92 30.30 -28.13
C GLN A 769 48.68 30.47 -29.46
N ASP A 770 49.01 31.72 -29.82
CA ASP A 770 49.76 32.10 -31.00
C ASP A 770 51.01 32.87 -30.57
N LEU A 771 52.08 32.11 -30.29
CA LEU A 771 53.35 32.66 -29.87
C LEU A 771 53.97 33.55 -30.97
N LYS A 772 53.74 33.20 -32.23
CA LYS A 772 54.24 33.92 -33.40
C LYS A 772 53.66 35.33 -33.48
N SER A 773 52.33 35.43 -33.36
CA SER A 773 51.63 36.72 -33.32
C SER A 773 52.04 37.55 -32.10
N PHE A 774 52.19 36.91 -30.93
CA PHE A 774 52.65 37.58 -29.71
C PHE A 774 54.02 38.24 -29.88
N TRP A 775 54.99 37.55 -30.50
CA TRP A 775 56.31 38.11 -30.77
C TRP A 775 56.27 39.32 -31.72
N HIS A 776 55.39 39.30 -32.72
CA HIS A 776 55.27 40.40 -33.69
C HIS A 776 54.56 41.64 -33.15
N THR A 777 53.57 41.47 -32.27
CA THR A 777 52.62 42.54 -31.94
C THR A 777 52.75 43.01 -30.49
N ILE A 778 52.60 42.10 -29.53
CA ILE A 778 52.42 42.42 -28.10
C ILE A 778 53.74 42.43 -27.34
N TYR A 779 54.75 41.68 -27.79
CA TYR A 779 56.02 41.52 -27.08
C TYR A 779 56.73 42.85 -26.78
N HIS A 780 56.71 43.81 -27.71
CA HIS A 780 57.42 45.08 -27.52
C HIS A 780 56.84 45.94 -26.38
N GLU A 781 55.53 45.86 -26.15
CA GLU A 781 54.85 46.53 -25.03
C GLU A 781 55.21 45.82 -23.71
N VAL A 782 55.06 44.49 -23.67
CA VAL A 782 55.40 43.66 -22.51
C VAL A 782 56.88 43.78 -22.14
N ARG A 783 57.77 43.84 -23.14
CA ARG A 783 59.22 44.08 -22.96
C ARG A 783 59.48 45.40 -22.26
N SER A 784 58.81 46.48 -22.67
CA SER A 784 59.03 47.82 -22.10
C SER A 784 58.68 47.85 -20.60
N GLU A 785 57.59 47.17 -20.24
CA GLU A 785 57.18 47.02 -18.84
C GLU A 785 58.14 46.11 -18.04
N LEU A 786 58.51 44.96 -18.60
CA LEU A 786 59.41 43.99 -17.96
C LEU A 786 60.83 44.52 -17.80
N LYS A 787 61.33 45.31 -18.77
CA LYS A 787 62.64 45.98 -18.67
C LYS A 787 62.66 46.99 -17.53
N ARG A 788 61.54 47.69 -17.28
CA ARG A 788 61.40 48.62 -16.14
C ARG A 788 61.35 47.89 -14.79
N ARG A 789 60.59 46.80 -14.70
CA ARG A 789 60.40 46.04 -13.44
C ARG A 789 61.56 45.08 -13.13
N TYR A 790 62.23 44.54 -14.14
CA TYR A 790 63.29 43.54 -14.03
C TYR A 790 64.53 43.92 -14.88
N PRO A 791 65.26 45.00 -14.54
CA PRO A 791 66.35 45.54 -15.36
C PRO A 791 67.60 44.64 -15.43
N ARG A 792 67.72 43.67 -14.50
CA ARG A 792 68.83 42.70 -14.47
C ARG A 792 68.64 41.50 -15.40
N HIS A 793 67.47 41.37 -16.02
CA HIS A 793 67.18 40.28 -16.96
C HIS A 793 67.40 40.74 -18.41
N HIS A 794 67.76 39.79 -19.28
CA HIS A 794 67.99 40.07 -20.68
C HIS A 794 66.66 40.09 -21.44
N TRP A 795 66.31 41.24 -22.02
CA TRP A 795 65.07 41.44 -22.80
C TRP A 795 65.44 41.86 -24.23
N PRO A 796 65.68 40.89 -25.13
CA PRO A 796 66.19 41.14 -26.48
C PRO A 796 65.21 41.96 -27.31
N GLU A 797 65.71 42.73 -28.27
CA GLU A 797 64.85 43.42 -29.26
C GLU A 797 64.28 42.45 -30.27
N ASP A 798 65.07 41.46 -30.66
CA ASP A 798 64.66 40.33 -31.47
C ASP A 798 64.47 39.08 -30.58
N PRO A 799 63.22 38.70 -30.21
CA PRO A 799 62.96 37.50 -29.42
C PRO A 799 63.11 36.20 -30.23
N TRP A 800 63.21 36.27 -31.57
CA TRP A 800 63.19 35.11 -32.46
C TRP A 800 64.53 34.38 -32.54
N THR A 801 65.63 35.10 -32.38
CA THR A 801 67.00 34.55 -32.47
C THR A 801 67.73 34.56 -31.12
N ALA A 802 67.09 35.11 -30.08
CA ALA A 802 67.69 35.22 -28.77
C ALA A 802 67.79 33.85 -28.07
N GLU A 803 68.90 33.64 -27.37
CA GLU A 803 69.12 32.44 -26.56
C GLU A 803 68.20 32.43 -25.34
N ALA A 804 67.40 31.37 -25.20
CA ALA A 804 66.56 31.18 -24.02
C ALA A 804 67.39 30.84 -22.78
N VAL A 805 67.03 31.44 -21.65
CA VAL A 805 67.78 31.27 -20.40
C VAL A 805 66.88 30.94 -19.22
N ARG A 806 67.31 30.01 -18.38
CA ARG A 806 66.58 29.60 -17.16
C ARG A 806 66.59 30.70 -16.07
N GLY A 807 67.30 31.82 -16.25
CA GLY A 807 67.40 32.90 -15.25
C GLY A 807 68.17 34.11 -15.77
N ALA A 808 68.49 35.06 -14.88
CA ALA A 808 69.28 36.24 -15.26
C ALA A 808 70.67 35.83 -15.75
N ILE A 809 71.09 36.35 -16.92
CA ILE A 809 72.45 36.19 -17.43
C ILE A 809 73.39 36.93 -16.46
N ARG A 810 74.24 36.20 -15.73
CA ARG A 810 75.32 36.82 -14.96
C ARG A 810 76.30 37.46 -15.94
N LYS A 811 76.35 38.79 -15.99
CA LYS A 811 77.48 39.49 -16.64
C LYS A 811 78.76 39.01 -15.97
N ARG A 812 79.70 38.49 -16.77
CA ARG A 812 81.10 38.38 -16.35
C ARG A 812 81.70 39.78 -16.22
#